data_AF-A0A9P5BKX8-F1
#
_entry.id   AF-A0A9P5BKX8-F1
#
_cell.length_a   1.000
_cell.length_b   1.000
_cell.length_c   1.000
_cell.angle_alpha   90.00
_cell.angle_beta   90.00
_cell.angle_gamma   90.00
#
_symmetry.space_group_name_H-M   'P 1'
#
loop_
_entity.id
_entity.type
_entity.pdbx_description
1 polymer ?
#
loop_
_entity_poly.entity_id
_entity_poly.type
_entity_poly.pdbx_seq_one_letter_code
_entity_poly.pdbx_strand_id
1 'polypeptide(L)'
;MKSHRASIIIIGTGVGGLAAAKTYLELDPEADILLLEKRSGLGGVWAEENCYDGLKTNNLRGTYEFTDFPLDDSYGVKEGEHIPGLVLYRYMTDFALKFDIFRRIRFNVNIRTIEKLDKGGWELVGEDGAAAEKPIPVSYRCEKLIMCTGLASTPNPVSYPGRDSFGKPVLNHGQLKVEAHEVASDPNVKFVTIVGASKTGYDAVQLMASRGKKVTWVIRESGGGGVWMSPPWVKMGPFTLQLEHVATMRFFTWFSPCVWGEYDGYSWVRRFLHGTRLGRTMVHRLWEKIRMDTVNFNGYRKDEAISKLEPYESLFWSARVGVLNYPGNIHDYVTSGQVKIIKKDISHLSKNGTINLSDGTSYKTDVLIAITGWKLSPNIQYKPDGIEASLGIPTESMSSEEQAFWTHLDKEAESEILQKFPYLTHPPKNVIPYKQKVSPYRLYRGMAPPGLTSRSDNSIVFIKMVHSTANMIIAETQALWAYAYLNKMIDIDKDRVYKETALSSCYGRLRYPCGFSAWYPEFVYDTVPYADMLLRDVGVCNYRKQGSTQEIQARVNVLTYLKLPIPKGPDRWLLGSDVIYRDLLFKLVQDFLEGISSRENFGEAWVVDLELASVEVLPSGAMDSVDSASMKVSADTSKWFWIFSRNSSSETLSCSLAARTRFFFLIIGEDVEEAEPPGEPSVHTDGLGKLISVVGKVYVIRRIENHLTLFWRNDGLVNQNVILIASKRDKLSVCYVIWLIGTALAAWNLWSRATAAGHHRQERRRVGPPTICAFRRGFPPPPNLLKGSDAGVLHLLGEEKDPADKASLYLSMVVAGISIVSTIVSVGVLCWKTAKSNREMAFKDKVIKEQEVSIGKMVDRVKAAVSSILDKLRQTDKETLF
;
A
#
# COMPACT_ATOMS: atom_id res chain seq x y z
N MET A 1 30.33 11.07 24.54
CA MET A 1 29.27 10.44 23.73
C MET A 1 28.16 11.47 23.57
N LYS A 2 27.75 11.80 22.33
CA LYS A 2 26.59 12.71 22.13
C LYS A 2 25.32 11.93 22.45
N SER A 3 24.44 12.51 23.28
CA SER A 3 23.17 11.91 23.68
C SER A 3 22.01 12.65 23.04
N HIS A 4 21.11 11.91 22.40
CA HIS A 4 19.92 12.42 21.73
C HIS A 4 18.67 11.74 22.30
N ARG A 5 17.52 12.42 22.23
CA ARG A 5 16.24 11.88 22.66
C ARG A 5 15.19 12.11 21.59
N ALA A 6 14.32 11.13 21.41
CA ALA A 6 13.08 11.25 20.65
C ALA A 6 12.01 10.37 21.28
N SER A 7 10.73 10.73 21.19
CA SER A 7 9.65 9.87 21.70
C SER A 7 9.63 8.51 21.00
N ILE A 8 9.82 8.50 19.68
CA ILE A 8 9.83 7.31 18.84
C ILE A 8 11.11 7.26 18.02
N ILE A 9 11.81 6.13 18.07
CA ILE A 9 12.94 5.85 17.18
C ILE A 9 12.60 4.71 16.23
N ILE A 10 12.90 4.89 14.96
CA ILE A 10 12.78 3.88 13.92
C ILE A 10 14.18 3.53 13.41
N ILE A 11 14.58 2.26 13.47
CA ILE A 11 15.88 1.80 12.94
C ILE A 11 15.71 1.22 11.55
N GLY A 12 16.28 1.89 10.56
CA GLY A 12 16.28 1.49 9.15
C GLY A 12 15.23 2.24 8.33
N THR A 13 15.64 2.67 7.13
CA THR A 13 14.82 3.49 6.21
C THR A 13 14.45 2.76 4.92
N GLY A 14 14.32 1.43 5.00
CA GLY A 14 13.70 0.63 3.94
C GLY A 14 12.17 0.80 3.92
N VAL A 15 11.50 0.03 3.05
CA VAL A 15 10.02 0.06 2.87
C VAL A 15 9.25 0.05 4.20
N GLY A 16 9.64 -0.82 5.15
CA GLY A 16 8.99 -0.91 6.46
C GLY A 16 9.14 0.35 7.31
N GLY A 17 10.34 0.96 7.33
CA GLY A 17 10.61 2.18 8.09
C GLY A 17 9.90 3.40 7.50
N LEU A 18 9.87 3.50 6.17
CA LEU A 18 9.11 4.54 5.48
C LEU A 18 7.60 4.40 5.71
N ALA A 19 7.05 3.17 5.64
CA ALA A 19 5.66 2.90 5.96
C ALA A 19 5.33 3.30 7.41
N ALA A 20 6.17 2.89 8.37
CA ALA A 20 5.99 3.19 9.78
C ALA A 20 6.01 4.69 10.07
N ALA A 21 7.00 5.41 9.54
CA ALA A 21 7.10 6.86 9.71
C ALA A 21 5.91 7.58 9.10
N LYS A 22 5.51 7.22 7.88
CA LYS A 22 4.34 7.80 7.21
C LYS A 22 3.07 7.57 8.02
N THR A 23 2.80 6.33 8.44
CA THR A 23 1.62 6.00 9.24
C THR A 23 1.60 6.76 10.55
N TYR A 24 2.73 6.88 11.24
CA TYR A 24 2.80 7.67 12.46
C TYR A 24 2.51 9.15 12.22
N LEU A 25 3.15 9.78 11.24
CA LEU A 25 2.96 11.21 10.94
C LEU A 25 1.54 11.53 10.43
N GLU A 26 0.87 10.57 9.79
CA GLU A 26 -0.51 10.74 9.37
C GLU A 26 -1.50 10.66 10.54
N LEU A 27 -1.24 9.77 11.51
CA LEU A 27 -2.12 9.55 12.66
C LEU A 27 -1.82 10.46 13.85
N ASP A 28 -0.58 10.93 13.95
CA ASP A 28 -0.06 11.84 14.96
C ASP A 28 0.97 12.79 14.31
N PRO A 29 0.51 13.90 13.68
CA PRO A 29 1.39 14.85 12.98
C PRO A 29 2.46 15.50 13.85
N GLU A 30 2.21 15.59 15.16
CA GLU A 30 3.12 16.19 16.15
C GLU A 30 4.10 15.16 16.75
N ALA A 31 4.05 13.90 16.30
CA ALA A 31 4.91 12.85 16.81
C ALA A 31 6.41 13.21 16.64
N ASP A 32 7.13 13.14 17.76
CA ASP A 32 8.58 13.28 17.79
C ASP A 32 9.26 11.97 17.35
N ILE A 33 9.48 11.87 16.05
CA ILE A 33 10.03 10.70 15.37
C ILE A 33 11.43 10.99 14.85
N LEU A 34 12.35 10.07 15.15
CA LEU A 34 13.70 10.04 14.62
C LEU A 34 13.95 8.71 13.90
N LEU A 35 14.40 8.77 12.64
CA LEU A 35 14.84 7.58 11.90
C LEU A 35 16.37 7.51 11.92
N LEU A 36 16.92 6.32 12.21
CA LEU A 36 18.35 6.06 12.18
C LEU A 36 18.68 5.10 11.03
N GLU A 37 19.53 5.53 10.11
CA GLU A 37 19.97 4.76 8.95
C GLU A 37 21.48 4.56 8.99
N LYS A 38 21.92 3.30 8.86
CA LYS A 38 23.34 2.94 8.85
C LYS A 38 24.05 3.47 7.61
N ARG A 39 23.33 3.53 6.49
CA ARG A 39 23.84 3.94 5.19
C ARG A 39 23.80 5.45 5.00
N SER A 40 24.46 5.93 3.95
CA SER A 40 24.43 7.33 3.54
C SER A 40 23.15 7.72 2.80
N GLY A 41 22.37 6.74 2.33
CA GLY A 41 21.10 6.93 1.63
C GLY A 41 19.98 6.03 2.17
N LEU A 42 18.74 6.42 1.87
CA LEU A 42 17.54 5.68 2.26
C LEU A 42 17.19 4.56 1.27
N GLY A 43 16.16 3.77 1.59
CA GLY A 43 15.58 2.77 0.68
C GLY A 43 15.95 1.33 1.02
N GLY A 44 16.83 1.12 2.01
CA GLY A 44 17.22 -0.20 2.48
C GLY A 44 17.86 -1.02 1.35
N VAL A 45 17.25 -2.14 0.96
CA VAL A 45 17.76 -2.96 -0.17
C VAL A 45 17.76 -2.22 -1.50
N TRP A 46 16.95 -1.17 -1.64
CA TRP A 46 16.90 -0.29 -2.80
C TRP A 46 17.70 0.99 -2.60
N ALA A 47 18.51 1.08 -1.54
CA ALA A 47 19.47 2.17 -1.42
C ALA A 47 20.39 2.19 -2.64
N GLU A 48 20.80 3.40 -3.03
CA GLU A 48 21.50 3.63 -4.27
C GLU A 48 22.72 2.70 -4.43
N GLU A 49 23.51 2.52 -3.37
CA GLU A 49 24.72 1.67 -3.33
C GLU A 49 24.45 0.17 -3.54
N ASN A 50 23.20 -0.29 -3.39
CA ASN A 50 22.82 -1.67 -3.69
C ASN A 50 22.27 -1.84 -5.12
N CYS A 51 21.94 -0.75 -5.81
CA CYS A 51 21.36 -0.77 -7.14
C CYS A 51 22.42 -1.04 -8.21
N TYR A 52 22.77 -2.31 -8.41
CA TYR A 52 23.66 -2.74 -9.48
C TYR A 52 23.00 -2.68 -10.87
N ASP A 53 23.84 -2.65 -11.91
CA ASP A 53 23.36 -2.53 -13.28
C ASP A 53 22.46 -3.70 -13.69
N GLY A 54 21.34 -3.37 -14.33
CA GLY A 54 20.29 -4.34 -14.69
C GLY A 54 19.38 -4.78 -13.53
N LEU A 55 19.59 -4.32 -12.29
CA LEU A 55 18.68 -4.63 -11.18
C LEU A 55 17.28 -4.07 -11.44
N LYS A 56 16.27 -4.93 -11.36
CA LYS A 56 14.85 -4.59 -11.43
C LYS A 56 14.05 -5.36 -10.39
N THR A 57 12.91 -4.81 -9.99
CA THR A 57 11.91 -5.51 -9.19
C THR A 57 11.45 -6.78 -9.90
N ASN A 58 11.12 -7.83 -9.12
CA ASN A 58 10.33 -8.95 -9.65
C ASN A 58 8.89 -8.51 -9.97
N ASN A 59 8.42 -7.46 -9.28
CA ASN A 59 7.12 -6.86 -9.47
C ASN A 59 7.05 -5.99 -10.72
N LEU A 60 5.86 -5.81 -11.26
CA LEU A 60 5.59 -4.85 -12.34
C LEU A 60 5.16 -3.49 -11.75
N ARG A 61 5.17 -2.43 -12.57
CA ARG A 61 4.54 -1.15 -12.19
C ARG A 61 3.09 -1.38 -11.75
N GLY A 62 2.69 -0.73 -10.66
CA GLY A 62 1.35 -0.82 -10.06
C GLY A 62 1.22 -1.80 -8.88
N THR A 63 2.29 -2.52 -8.51
CA THR A 63 2.26 -3.54 -7.44
C THR A 63 3.39 -3.42 -6.41
N TYR A 64 4.35 -2.53 -6.66
CA TYR A 64 5.43 -2.17 -5.71
C TYR A 64 5.46 -0.65 -5.50
N GLU A 65 4.36 -0.13 -4.96
CA GLU A 65 4.15 1.29 -4.65
C GLU A 65 3.26 1.42 -3.39
N PHE A 66 3.35 2.54 -2.67
CA PHE A 66 2.52 2.87 -1.51
C PHE A 66 1.11 3.32 -1.96
N THR A 67 0.10 3.08 -1.11
CA THR A 67 -1.33 3.31 -1.40
C THR A 67 -1.67 4.69 -1.91
N ASP A 68 -1.08 5.70 -1.31
CA ASP A 68 -1.36 7.11 -1.53
C ASP A 68 -0.21 7.83 -2.22
N PHE A 69 0.71 7.08 -2.82
CA PHE A 69 1.83 7.60 -3.59
C PHE A 69 2.12 6.68 -4.79
N PRO A 70 1.30 6.70 -5.85
CA PRO A 70 1.49 5.80 -6.99
C PRO A 70 2.78 6.13 -7.77
N LEU A 71 3.40 5.11 -8.36
CA LEU A 71 4.51 5.26 -9.29
C LEU A 71 3.94 5.67 -10.65
N ASP A 72 3.87 6.97 -10.90
CA ASP A 72 3.29 7.56 -12.11
C ASP A 72 4.25 7.59 -13.31
N ASP A 73 3.77 8.15 -14.44
CA ASP A 73 4.52 8.21 -15.69
C ASP A 73 5.81 9.05 -15.60
N SER A 74 5.94 9.93 -14.60
CA SER A 74 7.13 10.79 -14.42
C SER A 74 8.40 10.02 -14.03
N TYR A 75 8.23 8.75 -13.63
CA TYR A 75 9.32 7.83 -13.33
C TYR A 75 9.83 7.08 -14.58
N GLY A 76 9.16 7.21 -15.72
CA GLY A 76 9.60 6.64 -17.00
C GLY A 76 9.49 5.12 -17.11
N VAL A 77 8.70 4.47 -16.25
CA VAL A 77 8.42 3.03 -16.29
C VAL A 77 7.00 2.85 -16.81
N LYS A 78 6.76 2.05 -17.84
CA LYS A 78 5.42 1.85 -18.39
C LYS A 78 4.65 0.75 -17.65
N GLU A 79 3.33 0.75 -17.74
CA GLU A 79 2.49 -0.35 -17.30
C GLU A 79 2.95 -1.67 -17.93
N GLY A 80 3.08 -2.71 -17.08
CA GLY A 80 3.57 -4.02 -17.51
C GLY A 80 5.09 -4.14 -17.60
N GLU A 81 5.85 -3.10 -17.22
CA GLU A 81 7.31 -3.17 -17.08
C GLU A 81 7.73 -3.37 -15.62
N HIS A 82 8.89 -3.99 -15.44
CA HIS A 82 9.56 -4.09 -14.14
C HIS A 82 10.25 -2.78 -13.77
N ILE A 83 10.20 -2.41 -12.49
CA ILE A 83 10.73 -1.14 -11.99
C ILE A 83 12.26 -1.26 -11.80
N PRO A 84 13.08 -0.43 -12.45
CA PRO A 84 14.52 -0.41 -12.24
C PRO A 84 14.90 0.01 -10.80
N GLY A 85 16.00 -0.53 -10.27
CA GLY A 85 16.43 -0.26 -8.90
C GLY A 85 16.62 1.23 -8.58
N LEU A 86 17.31 1.97 -9.45
CA LEU A 86 17.52 3.42 -9.27
C LEU A 86 16.22 4.24 -9.40
N VAL A 87 15.25 3.77 -10.18
CA VAL A 87 13.93 4.40 -10.26
C VAL A 87 13.19 4.20 -8.93
N LEU A 88 13.27 2.99 -8.37
CA LEU A 88 12.66 2.69 -7.09
C LEU A 88 13.33 3.44 -5.92
N TYR A 89 14.65 3.61 -5.95
CA TYR A 89 15.39 4.50 -5.04
C TYR A 89 14.86 5.94 -5.11
N ARG A 90 14.73 6.50 -6.32
CA ARG A 90 14.18 7.84 -6.54
C ARG A 90 12.75 7.94 -6.00
N TYR A 91 11.89 6.97 -6.33
CA TYR A 91 10.52 6.91 -5.84
C TYR A 91 10.44 6.93 -4.30
N MET A 92 11.27 6.14 -3.61
CA MET A 92 11.30 6.13 -2.13
C MET A 92 11.81 7.45 -1.56
N THR A 93 12.73 8.12 -2.25
CA THR A 93 13.24 9.42 -1.86
C THR A 93 12.16 10.50 -2.00
N ASP A 94 11.46 10.51 -3.13
CA ASP A 94 10.34 11.42 -3.39
C ASP A 94 9.21 11.19 -2.37
N PHE A 95 8.90 9.93 -2.04
CA PHE A 95 7.96 9.57 -0.97
C PHE A 95 8.41 10.16 0.38
N ALA A 96 9.67 9.95 0.76
CA ALA A 96 10.18 10.46 2.03
C ALA A 96 10.16 12.00 2.10
N LEU A 97 10.38 12.69 0.99
CA LEU A 97 10.26 14.15 0.90
C LEU A 97 8.80 14.60 0.98
N LYS A 98 7.90 13.93 0.25
CA LYS A 98 6.47 14.26 0.19
C LYS A 98 5.79 14.20 1.56
N PHE A 99 6.14 13.20 2.36
CA PHE A 99 5.54 12.95 3.67
C PHE A 99 6.40 13.45 4.85
N ASP A 100 7.36 14.35 4.60
CA ASP A 100 8.17 14.98 5.65
C ASP A 100 9.02 14.00 6.51
N ILE A 101 9.35 12.85 5.93
CA ILE A 101 10.16 11.81 6.58
C ILE A 101 11.65 12.11 6.40
N PHE A 102 12.06 12.62 5.23
CA PHE A 102 13.47 12.74 4.86
C PHE A 102 14.28 13.56 5.87
N ARG A 103 13.77 14.72 6.31
CA ARG A 103 14.46 15.58 7.29
C ARG A 103 14.59 14.98 8.69
N ARG A 104 13.87 13.89 8.96
CA ARG A 104 13.86 13.17 10.24
C ARG A 104 14.84 11.99 10.26
N ILE A 105 15.56 11.78 9.16
CA ILE A 105 16.55 10.71 9.03
C ILE A 105 17.92 11.21 9.47
N ARG A 106 18.60 10.41 10.31
CA ARG A 106 20.04 10.51 10.56
C ARG A 106 20.73 9.36 9.84
N PHE A 107 21.43 9.71 8.77
CA PHE A 107 22.24 8.79 7.97
C PHE A 107 23.58 8.50 8.64
N ASN A 108 24.25 7.43 8.19
CA ASN A 108 25.53 6.96 8.69
C ASN A 108 25.55 6.61 10.19
N VAL A 109 24.40 6.31 10.78
CA VAL A 109 24.27 5.91 12.19
C VAL A 109 24.11 4.39 12.30
N ASN A 110 25.17 3.71 12.72
CA ASN A 110 25.17 2.27 12.91
C ASN A 110 24.93 1.91 14.38
N ILE A 111 23.69 1.54 14.72
CA ILE A 111 23.35 1.06 16.07
C ILE A 111 23.95 -0.33 16.30
N ARG A 112 24.66 -0.48 17.43
CA ARG A 112 25.35 -1.71 17.84
C ARG A 112 24.68 -2.39 19.01
N THR A 113 24.14 -1.60 19.93
CA THR A 113 23.55 -2.10 21.17
C THR A 113 22.19 -1.45 21.39
N ILE A 114 21.22 -2.24 21.85
CA ILE A 114 19.89 -1.79 22.26
C ILE A 114 19.64 -2.32 23.66
N GLU A 115 19.42 -1.42 24.60
CA GLU A 115 19.24 -1.72 26.02
C GLU A 115 17.82 -1.35 26.47
N LYS A 116 17.13 -2.32 27.07
CA LYS A 116 15.88 -2.05 27.78
C LYS A 116 16.20 -1.35 29.10
N LEU A 117 15.61 -0.18 29.32
CA LEU A 117 15.80 0.57 30.57
C LEU A 117 14.79 0.15 31.65
N ASP A 118 15.25 0.09 32.90
CA ASP A 118 14.43 -0.26 34.09
C ASP A 118 13.23 0.67 34.28
N LYS A 119 13.38 1.96 33.97
CA LYS A 119 12.33 2.99 34.11
C LYS A 119 11.37 3.05 32.92
N GLY A 120 11.46 2.10 31.98
CA GLY A 120 10.72 2.13 30.73
C GLY A 120 11.51 2.76 29.58
N GLY A 121 11.12 2.44 28.34
CA GLY A 121 11.83 2.85 27.14
C GLY A 121 13.11 2.06 26.85
N TRP A 122 13.95 2.62 25.99
CA TRP A 122 15.12 2.00 25.37
C TRP A 122 16.28 3.00 25.23
N GLU A 123 17.51 2.50 25.41
CA GLU A 123 18.74 3.20 25.05
C GLU A 123 19.42 2.48 23.88
N LEU A 124 19.84 3.24 22.88
CA LEU A 124 20.48 2.74 21.68
C LEU A 124 21.88 3.33 21.61
N VAL A 125 22.89 2.48 21.56
CA VAL A 125 24.29 2.89 21.45
C VAL A 125 24.84 2.45 20.11
N GLY A 126 25.53 3.37 19.43
CA GLY A 126 26.05 3.13 18.10
C GLY A 126 27.19 4.06 17.73
N GLU A 127 27.46 4.09 16.44
CA GLU A 127 28.55 4.83 15.83
C GLU A 127 27.99 5.73 14.73
N ASP A 128 28.35 7.01 14.75
CA ASP A 128 28.08 7.99 13.69
C ASP A 128 29.30 8.09 12.77
N GLY A 129 29.12 7.70 11.52
CA GLY A 129 30.13 7.73 10.46
C GLY A 129 30.08 8.98 9.58
N ALA A 130 29.19 9.95 9.82
CA ALA A 130 29.00 11.09 8.91
C ALA A 130 30.15 12.12 8.95
N ALA A 131 30.94 12.16 10.03
CA ALA A 131 31.77 13.32 10.36
C ALA A 131 33.29 13.06 10.45
N ALA A 132 33.79 11.83 10.28
CA ALA A 132 35.22 11.55 10.50
C ALA A 132 35.72 10.26 9.82
N GLU A 133 37.05 10.18 9.60
CA GLU A 133 37.75 8.94 9.23
C GLU A 133 37.57 7.82 10.26
N LYS A 134 37.16 8.15 11.49
CA LYS A 134 36.86 7.22 12.58
C LYS A 134 35.43 7.45 13.10
N PRO A 135 34.60 6.40 13.23
CA PRO A 135 33.24 6.54 13.72
C PRO A 135 33.17 7.13 15.14
N ILE A 136 32.21 8.02 15.39
CA ILE A 136 32.02 8.71 16.68
C ILE A 136 30.96 7.97 17.52
N PRO A 137 31.22 7.62 18.79
CA PRO A 137 30.21 7.01 19.64
C PRO A 137 29.02 7.94 19.92
N VAL A 138 27.81 7.44 19.66
CA VAL A 138 26.53 8.13 19.86
C VAL A 138 25.57 7.29 20.70
N SER A 139 24.73 7.96 21.49
CA SER A 139 23.64 7.34 22.24
C SER A 139 22.32 8.05 21.94
N TYR A 140 21.26 7.26 21.80
CA TYR A 140 19.89 7.72 21.62
C TYR A 140 18.98 7.09 22.67
N ARG A 141 17.95 7.81 23.11
CA ARG A 141 16.92 7.25 24.01
C ARG A 141 15.53 7.51 23.47
N CYS A 142 14.64 6.54 23.65
CA CYS A 142 13.23 6.65 23.27
C CYS A 142 12.31 5.83 24.17
N GLU A 143 11.02 6.18 24.12
CA GLU A 143 9.97 5.41 24.80
C GLU A 143 9.49 4.24 23.93
N LYS A 144 9.35 4.49 22.61
CA LYS A 144 8.87 3.53 21.62
C LYS A 144 9.93 3.29 20.55
N LEU A 145 10.16 2.02 20.24
CA LEU A 145 11.18 1.60 19.29
C LEU A 145 10.57 0.75 18.16
N ILE A 146 10.87 1.11 16.92
CA ILE A 146 10.43 0.36 15.72
C ILE A 146 11.66 -0.17 14.99
N MET A 147 11.74 -1.49 14.87
CA MET A 147 12.84 -2.18 14.21
C MET A 147 12.47 -2.48 12.75
N CYS A 148 13.21 -1.89 11.81
CA CYS A 148 13.01 -2.03 10.35
C CYS A 148 14.30 -2.41 9.62
N THR A 149 15.19 -3.16 10.27
CA THR A 149 16.54 -3.50 9.79
C THR A 149 16.57 -4.49 8.61
N GLY A 150 15.47 -5.21 8.37
CA GLY A 150 15.35 -6.19 7.29
C GLY A 150 16.33 -7.38 7.37
N LEU A 151 16.36 -8.18 6.30
CA LEU A 151 17.16 -9.41 6.19
C LEU A 151 18.47 -9.24 5.40
N ALA A 152 18.45 -8.40 4.38
CA ALA A 152 19.46 -8.36 3.33
C ALA A 152 20.51 -7.26 3.56
N SER A 153 21.20 -7.34 4.70
CA SER A 153 22.16 -6.32 5.14
C SER A 153 23.60 -6.83 5.28
N THR A 154 23.80 -8.09 5.67
CA THR A 154 25.14 -8.67 5.86
C THR A 154 25.28 -9.97 5.08
N PRO A 155 26.09 -9.99 4.00
CA PRO A 155 26.34 -11.20 3.23
C PRO A 155 26.91 -12.32 4.10
N ASN A 156 26.56 -13.56 3.79
CA ASN A 156 27.24 -14.71 4.38
C ASN A 156 28.72 -14.72 3.97
N PRO A 157 29.65 -15.04 4.90
CA PRO A 157 31.07 -15.09 4.58
C PRO A 157 31.34 -16.12 3.49
N VAL A 158 32.17 -15.74 2.52
CA VAL A 158 32.61 -16.62 1.43
C VAL A 158 33.88 -17.35 1.89
N SER A 159 33.73 -18.52 2.48
CA SER A 159 34.86 -19.31 2.97
C SER A 159 35.04 -20.57 2.12
N TYR A 160 36.17 -20.65 1.43
CA TYR A 160 36.62 -21.83 0.70
C TYR A 160 38.05 -22.16 1.14
N PRO A 161 38.40 -23.44 1.37
CA PRO A 161 39.79 -23.81 1.64
C PRO A 161 40.70 -23.33 0.51
N GLY A 162 41.88 -22.81 0.85
CA GLY A 162 42.86 -22.30 -0.12
C GLY A 162 42.56 -20.92 -0.72
N ARG A 163 41.51 -20.22 -0.26
CA ARG A 163 41.15 -18.85 -0.70
C ARG A 163 42.32 -17.87 -0.68
N ASP A 164 43.14 -17.87 0.37
CA ASP A 164 44.26 -16.93 0.52
C ASP A 164 45.34 -17.12 -0.56
N SER A 165 45.47 -18.35 -1.06
CA SER A 165 46.42 -18.70 -2.13
C SER A 165 45.84 -18.60 -3.54
N PHE A 166 44.53 -18.31 -3.69
CA PHE A 166 43.82 -18.38 -4.96
C PHE A 166 44.37 -17.41 -6.02
N GLY A 167 44.80 -16.22 -5.59
CA GLY A 167 45.43 -15.21 -6.45
C GLY A 167 44.49 -14.53 -7.45
N LYS A 168 43.17 -14.65 -7.25
CA LYS A 168 42.13 -14.02 -8.08
C LYS A 168 41.03 -13.41 -7.19
N PRO A 169 40.25 -12.42 -7.69
CA PRO A 169 39.15 -11.83 -6.92
C PRO A 169 38.08 -12.86 -6.53
N VAL A 170 37.63 -12.76 -5.28
CA VAL A 170 36.49 -13.53 -4.72
C VAL A 170 35.48 -12.53 -4.16
N LEU A 171 34.36 -12.37 -4.89
CA LEU A 171 33.31 -11.40 -4.59
C LEU A 171 32.09 -12.09 -3.98
N ASN A 172 31.29 -11.33 -3.22
CA ASN A 172 29.97 -11.75 -2.79
C ASN A 172 28.87 -10.88 -3.42
N HIS A 173 27.61 -11.25 -3.19
CA HIS A 173 26.45 -10.57 -3.78
C HIS A 173 26.25 -9.10 -3.33
N GLY A 174 26.86 -8.66 -2.23
CA GLY A 174 26.89 -7.25 -1.82
C GLY A 174 27.84 -6.39 -2.63
N GLN A 175 28.68 -7.00 -3.49
CA GLN A 175 29.70 -6.33 -4.32
C GLN A 175 29.29 -6.30 -5.79
N LEU A 176 28.00 -6.49 -6.09
CA LEU A 176 27.51 -6.53 -7.47
C LEU A 176 27.47 -5.16 -8.15
N LYS A 177 27.30 -4.07 -7.38
CA LYS A 177 27.18 -2.71 -7.95
C LYS A 177 28.51 -2.19 -8.48
N VAL A 178 29.58 -2.30 -7.69
CA VAL A 178 30.87 -1.68 -8.01
C VAL A 178 31.82 -2.74 -8.57
N GLU A 179 32.29 -3.65 -7.73
CA GLU A 179 33.38 -4.56 -8.09
C GLU A 179 32.98 -5.55 -9.18
N ALA A 180 31.77 -6.12 -9.12
CA ALA A 180 31.32 -7.00 -10.19
C ALA A 180 31.05 -6.25 -11.50
N HIS A 181 30.61 -4.99 -11.45
CA HIS A 181 30.43 -4.17 -12.65
C HIS A 181 31.77 -3.84 -13.33
N GLU A 182 32.80 -3.54 -12.54
CA GLU A 182 34.18 -3.35 -13.01
C GLU A 182 34.71 -4.64 -13.66
N VAL A 183 34.56 -5.78 -13.00
CA VAL A 183 34.91 -7.11 -13.55
C VAL A 183 34.19 -7.38 -14.86
N ALA A 184 32.90 -7.05 -14.93
CA ALA A 184 32.10 -7.30 -16.12
C ALA A 184 32.54 -6.40 -17.30
N SER A 185 33.14 -5.24 -17.01
CA SER A 185 33.60 -4.26 -18.01
C SER A 185 35.07 -4.43 -18.41
N ASP A 186 35.89 -5.12 -17.60
CA ASP A 186 37.32 -5.32 -17.86
C ASP A 186 37.55 -6.31 -19.04
N PRO A 187 38.18 -5.90 -20.16
CA PRO A 187 38.44 -6.78 -21.30
C PRO A 187 39.42 -7.93 -20.99
N ASN A 188 40.22 -7.83 -19.93
CA ASN A 188 41.17 -8.87 -19.51
C ASN A 188 40.50 -10.02 -18.77
N VAL A 189 39.33 -9.79 -18.16
CA VAL A 189 38.51 -10.85 -17.56
C VAL A 189 37.75 -11.57 -18.65
N LYS A 190 37.99 -12.87 -18.81
CA LYS A 190 37.30 -13.70 -19.81
C LYS A 190 36.45 -14.80 -19.18
N PHE A 191 36.93 -15.41 -18.11
CA PHE A 191 36.27 -16.54 -17.44
C PHE A 191 35.80 -16.14 -16.05
N VAL A 192 34.50 -16.27 -15.78
CA VAL A 192 33.90 -15.92 -14.49
C VAL A 192 33.18 -17.12 -13.92
N THR A 193 33.43 -17.43 -12.65
CA THR A 193 32.67 -18.45 -11.92
C THR A 193 31.61 -17.79 -11.07
N ILE A 194 30.37 -18.24 -11.18
CA ILE A 194 29.25 -17.79 -10.32
C ILE A 194 28.74 -18.97 -9.52
N VAL A 195 28.63 -18.83 -8.20
CA VAL A 195 28.13 -19.89 -7.31
C VAL A 195 26.75 -19.51 -6.80
N GLY A 196 25.78 -20.41 -6.97
CA GLY A 196 24.40 -20.25 -6.48
C GLY A 196 23.42 -19.83 -7.57
N ALA A 197 22.23 -20.41 -7.54
CA ALA A 197 21.16 -20.21 -8.53
C ALA A 197 19.88 -19.64 -7.90
N SER A 198 20.03 -18.67 -7.01
CA SER A 198 18.94 -17.79 -6.56
C SER A 198 18.65 -16.70 -7.59
N LYS A 199 17.63 -15.85 -7.39
CA LYS A 199 17.36 -14.71 -8.29
C LYS A 199 18.60 -13.82 -8.50
N THR A 200 19.33 -13.51 -7.43
CA THR A 200 20.59 -12.76 -7.52
C THR A 200 21.69 -13.52 -8.29
N GLY A 201 21.67 -14.85 -8.26
CA GLY A 201 22.54 -15.68 -9.11
C GLY A 201 22.23 -15.52 -10.59
N TYR A 202 20.96 -15.51 -10.97
CA TYR A 202 20.54 -15.18 -12.33
C TYR A 202 20.95 -13.74 -12.71
N ASP A 203 20.83 -12.79 -11.79
CA ASP A 203 21.25 -11.40 -12.02
C ASP A 203 22.75 -11.29 -12.30
N ALA A 204 23.58 -11.98 -11.52
CA ALA A 204 25.02 -12.03 -11.74
C ALA A 204 25.38 -12.72 -13.07
N VAL A 205 24.69 -13.80 -13.43
CA VAL A 205 24.89 -14.48 -14.72
C VAL A 205 24.53 -13.55 -15.87
N GLN A 206 23.39 -12.86 -15.79
CA GLN A 206 22.98 -11.88 -16.80
C GLN A 206 24.00 -10.75 -16.92
N LEU A 207 24.46 -10.17 -15.80
CA LEU A 207 25.44 -9.08 -15.76
C LEU A 207 26.73 -9.44 -16.53
N MET A 208 27.22 -10.67 -16.32
CA MET A 208 28.46 -11.16 -16.92
C MET A 208 28.28 -11.63 -18.36
N ALA A 209 27.26 -12.45 -18.63
CA ALA A 209 27.05 -13.02 -19.95
C ALA A 209 26.67 -11.96 -20.99
N SER A 210 25.85 -10.98 -20.63
CA SER A 210 25.49 -9.88 -21.55
C SER A 210 26.68 -9.01 -21.97
N ARG A 211 27.79 -9.04 -21.22
CA ARG A 211 29.06 -8.37 -21.55
C ARG A 211 30.10 -9.32 -22.17
N GLY A 212 29.66 -10.45 -22.71
CA GLY A 212 30.50 -11.39 -23.45
C GLY A 212 31.41 -12.27 -22.60
N LYS A 213 31.27 -12.29 -21.27
CA LYS A 213 32.06 -13.17 -20.40
C LYS A 213 31.62 -14.63 -20.57
N LYS A 214 32.58 -15.56 -20.49
CA LYS A 214 32.30 -17.00 -20.39
C LYS A 214 32.07 -17.34 -18.93
N VAL A 215 30.90 -17.89 -18.63
CA VAL A 215 30.46 -18.10 -17.24
C VAL A 215 30.43 -19.59 -16.92
N THR A 216 31.10 -19.99 -15.84
CA THR A 216 30.87 -21.29 -15.21
C THR A 216 29.92 -21.10 -14.03
N TRP A 217 28.68 -21.57 -14.18
CA TRP A 217 27.64 -21.44 -13.16
C TRP A 217 27.58 -22.69 -12.30
N VAL A 218 28.08 -22.58 -11.07
CA VAL A 218 28.18 -23.67 -10.11
C VAL A 218 26.94 -23.70 -9.21
N ILE A 219 26.26 -24.83 -9.20
CA ILE A 219 25.17 -25.16 -8.29
C ILE A 219 25.66 -26.29 -7.41
N ARG A 220 25.64 -26.08 -6.09
CA ARG A 220 26.10 -27.08 -5.12
C ARG A 220 25.25 -28.33 -5.17
N GLU A 221 25.92 -29.49 -5.19
CA GLU A 221 25.27 -30.80 -5.08
C GLU A 221 24.71 -30.99 -3.68
N SER A 222 25.45 -30.53 -2.66
CA SER A 222 24.97 -30.39 -1.28
C SER A 222 24.06 -29.17 -1.05
N GLY A 223 23.54 -28.55 -2.11
CA GLY A 223 22.71 -27.33 -2.02
C GLY A 223 21.22 -27.57 -2.24
N GLY A 224 20.44 -26.50 -2.12
CA GLY A 224 18.98 -26.52 -2.40
C GLY A 224 18.61 -26.48 -3.89
N GLY A 225 19.56 -26.63 -4.81
CA GLY A 225 19.31 -26.53 -6.25
C GLY A 225 18.97 -25.12 -6.75
N GLY A 226 18.35 -25.05 -7.93
CA GLY A 226 17.85 -23.81 -8.52
C GLY A 226 16.62 -23.24 -7.82
N VAL A 227 16.38 -21.94 -8.02
CA VAL A 227 15.13 -21.25 -7.63
C VAL A 227 14.07 -21.41 -8.71
N TRP A 228 12.79 -21.37 -8.34
CA TRP A 228 11.72 -21.29 -9.33
C TRP A 228 11.75 -19.94 -10.03
N MET A 229 11.99 -19.94 -11.34
CA MET A 229 11.91 -18.76 -12.20
C MET A 229 10.63 -18.82 -13.03
N SER A 230 9.79 -17.79 -12.92
CA SER A 230 8.51 -17.71 -13.62
C SER A 230 8.47 -16.51 -14.58
N PRO A 231 7.64 -16.57 -15.63
CA PRO A 231 7.28 -15.37 -16.38
C PRO A 231 6.48 -14.40 -15.50
N PRO A 232 6.50 -13.09 -15.80
CA PRO A 232 5.67 -12.11 -15.09
C PRO A 232 4.16 -12.32 -15.32
N TRP A 233 3.79 -13.04 -16.38
CA TRP A 233 2.41 -13.32 -16.78
C TRP A 233 2.15 -14.83 -16.82
N VAL A 234 1.08 -15.26 -16.16
CA VAL A 234 0.65 -16.67 -16.10
C VAL A 234 -0.68 -16.87 -16.81
N LYS A 235 -0.81 -18.00 -17.50
CA LYS A 235 -2.07 -18.41 -18.12
C LYS A 235 -2.90 -19.22 -17.14
N MET A 236 -4.11 -18.76 -16.85
CA MET A 236 -5.09 -19.48 -16.03
C MET A 236 -6.38 -19.66 -16.85
N GLY A 237 -6.48 -20.81 -17.53
CA GLY A 237 -7.55 -21.06 -18.51
C GLY A 237 -7.44 -20.09 -19.69
N PRO A 238 -8.52 -19.40 -20.10
CA PRO A 238 -8.47 -18.42 -21.19
C PRO A 238 -7.84 -17.08 -20.77
N PHE A 239 -7.55 -16.87 -19.48
CA PHE A 239 -7.06 -15.59 -18.97
C PHE A 239 -5.54 -15.57 -18.86
N THR A 240 -4.93 -14.42 -19.17
CA THR A 240 -3.52 -14.13 -18.86
C THR A 240 -3.50 -13.11 -17.73
N LEU A 241 -2.92 -13.49 -16.60
CA LEU A 241 -2.90 -12.71 -15.37
C LEU A 241 -1.46 -12.43 -14.94
N GLN A 242 -1.22 -11.29 -14.29
CA GLN A 242 0.08 -11.03 -13.66
C GLN A 242 0.28 -11.99 -12.48
N LEU A 243 1.44 -12.64 -12.42
CA LEU A 243 1.77 -13.64 -11.41
C LEU A 243 1.54 -13.13 -9.98
N GLU A 244 1.97 -11.90 -9.72
CA GLU A 244 1.84 -11.24 -8.42
C GLU A 244 0.39 -10.94 -8.02
N HIS A 245 -0.47 -10.61 -8.99
CA HIS A 245 -1.89 -10.44 -8.73
C HIS A 245 -2.53 -11.77 -8.34
N VAL A 246 -2.12 -12.87 -8.99
CA VAL A 246 -2.64 -14.20 -8.66
C VAL A 246 -2.30 -14.55 -7.20
N ALA A 247 -1.07 -14.28 -6.75
CA ALA A 247 -0.67 -14.53 -5.37
C ALA A 247 -1.45 -13.69 -4.31
N THR A 248 -2.10 -12.62 -4.73
CA THR A 248 -2.87 -11.69 -3.87
C THR A 248 -4.38 -11.72 -4.14
N MET A 249 -4.87 -12.68 -4.93
CA MET A 249 -6.32 -12.92 -5.09
C MET A 249 -6.83 -13.84 -3.98
N ARG A 250 -7.92 -13.46 -3.31
CA ARG A 250 -8.54 -14.30 -2.26
C ARG A 250 -8.78 -15.73 -2.74
N PHE A 251 -9.37 -15.88 -3.92
CA PHE A 251 -9.59 -17.18 -4.57
C PHE A 251 -8.33 -18.05 -4.59
N PHE A 252 -7.20 -17.49 -5.03
CA PHE A 252 -5.96 -18.24 -5.14
C PHE A 252 -5.38 -18.58 -3.76
N THR A 253 -5.47 -17.64 -2.82
CA THR A 253 -4.95 -17.86 -1.47
C THR A 253 -5.61 -19.08 -0.79
N TRP A 254 -6.87 -19.42 -1.13
CA TRP A 254 -7.57 -20.60 -0.56
C TRP A 254 -6.87 -21.93 -0.85
N PHE A 255 -6.12 -22.01 -1.95
CA PHE A 255 -5.35 -23.20 -2.32
C PHE A 255 -4.01 -23.33 -1.57
N SER A 256 -3.65 -22.34 -0.75
CA SER A 256 -2.58 -22.47 0.24
C SER A 256 -3.19 -22.87 1.60
N PRO A 257 -2.68 -23.89 2.31
CA PRO A 257 -3.05 -24.09 3.71
C PRO A 257 -2.49 -22.92 4.49
N CYS A 258 -3.30 -22.26 5.32
CA CYS A 258 -2.94 -21.00 5.97
C CYS A 258 -3.54 -20.92 7.37
N VAL A 259 -2.70 -20.77 8.40
CA VAL A 259 -3.16 -20.65 9.80
C VAL A 259 -4.01 -19.41 10.05
N TRP A 260 -3.78 -18.34 9.28
CA TRP A 260 -4.59 -17.11 9.30
C TRP A 260 -5.83 -17.18 8.39
N GLY A 261 -6.11 -18.34 7.79
CA GLY A 261 -7.17 -18.50 6.80
C GLY A 261 -8.60 -18.32 7.31
N GLU A 262 -8.79 -18.09 8.61
CA GLU A 262 -10.09 -17.77 9.20
C GLU A 262 -10.41 -16.27 9.15
N TYR A 263 -9.38 -15.43 9.02
CA TYR A 263 -9.51 -13.97 8.97
C TYR A 263 -9.99 -13.45 7.61
N ASP A 264 -9.82 -14.25 6.54
CA ASP A 264 -10.24 -13.87 5.19
C ASP A 264 -11.76 -13.97 4.95
N GLY A 265 -12.52 -14.53 5.90
CA GLY A 265 -13.98 -14.69 5.82
C GLY A 265 -14.48 -15.95 5.09
N TYR A 266 -13.58 -16.79 4.56
CA TYR A 266 -13.91 -17.96 3.73
C TYR A 266 -13.40 -19.27 4.33
N SER A 267 -13.39 -19.37 5.66
CA SER A 267 -12.83 -20.51 6.40
C SER A 267 -13.41 -21.88 5.98
N TRP A 268 -14.68 -21.93 5.56
CA TRP A 268 -15.32 -23.17 5.10
C TRP A 268 -14.70 -23.68 3.78
N VAL A 269 -14.27 -22.79 2.88
CA VAL A 269 -13.62 -23.15 1.62
C VAL A 269 -12.29 -23.82 1.90
N ARG A 270 -11.48 -23.24 2.80
CA ARG A 270 -10.19 -23.83 3.21
C ARG A 270 -10.39 -25.15 3.95
N ARG A 271 -11.41 -25.25 4.80
CA ARG A 271 -11.77 -26.52 5.48
C ARG A 271 -12.11 -27.61 4.46
N PHE A 272 -12.86 -27.29 3.41
CA PHE A 272 -13.12 -28.23 2.32
C PHE A 272 -11.84 -28.59 1.55
N LEU A 273 -11.09 -27.59 1.07
CA LEU A 273 -9.91 -27.77 0.22
C LEU A 273 -8.77 -28.52 0.92
N HIS A 274 -8.54 -28.28 2.21
CA HIS A 274 -7.42 -28.90 2.92
C HIS A 274 -7.84 -30.06 3.83
N GLY A 275 -9.07 -30.04 4.36
CA GLY A 275 -9.59 -31.07 5.25
C GLY A 275 -10.08 -32.34 4.54
N THR A 276 -10.62 -32.22 3.32
CA THR A 276 -11.17 -33.38 2.57
C THR A 276 -10.18 -33.98 1.59
N ARG A 277 -10.31 -35.28 1.29
CA ARG A 277 -9.48 -35.96 0.27
C ARG A 277 -9.70 -35.37 -1.14
N LEU A 278 -10.95 -35.04 -1.48
CA LEU A 278 -11.30 -34.44 -2.76
C LEU A 278 -10.67 -33.04 -2.89
N GLY A 279 -10.86 -32.19 -1.88
CA GLY A 279 -10.25 -30.86 -1.82
C GLY A 279 -8.73 -30.92 -1.97
N ARG A 280 -8.05 -31.80 -1.23
CA ARG A 280 -6.59 -31.94 -1.33
C ARG A 280 -6.13 -32.41 -2.70
N THR A 281 -6.93 -33.23 -3.37
CA THR A 281 -6.66 -33.62 -4.77
C THR A 281 -6.76 -32.42 -5.72
N MET A 282 -7.73 -31.51 -5.51
CA MET A 282 -7.84 -30.27 -6.28
C MET A 282 -6.64 -29.35 -6.03
N VAL A 283 -6.26 -29.17 -4.77
CA VAL A 283 -5.06 -28.41 -4.37
C VAL A 283 -3.83 -28.98 -5.08
N HIS A 284 -3.57 -30.28 -4.95
CA HIS A 284 -2.44 -30.94 -5.60
C HIS A 284 -2.41 -30.69 -7.12
N ARG A 285 -3.53 -30.89 -7.81
CA ARG A 285 -3.64 -30.70 -9.26
C ARG A 285 -3.37 -29.26 -9.68
N LEU A 286 -3.87 -28.27 -8.93
CA LEU A 286 -3.59 -26.86 -9.22
C LEU A 286 -2.10 -26.56 -9.12
N TRP A 287 -1.47 -26.93 -8.00
CA TRP A 287 -0.05 -26.67 -7.78
C TRP A 287 0.83 -27.39 -8.79
N GLU A 288 0.49 -28.62 -9.15
CA GLU A 288 1.27 -29.37 -10.14
C GLU A 288 1.06 -28.87 -11.56
N LYS A 289 -0.13 -28.34 -11.87
CA LYS A 289 -0.33 -27.60 -13.12
C LYS A 289 0.57 -26.37 -13.19
N ILE A 290 0.62 -25.54 -12.15
CA ILE A 290 1.46 -24.33 -12.11
C ILE A 290 2.95 -24.71 -12.24
N ARG A 291 3.37 -25.78 -11.55
CA ARG A 291 4.72 -26.34 -11.67
C ARG A 291 5.02 -26.72 -13.12
N MET A 292 4.16 -27.51 -13.75
CA MET A 292 4.38 -27.99 -15.12
C MET A 292 4.34 -26.86 -16.15
N ASP A 293 3.44 -25.89 -15.99
CA ASP A 293 3.39 -24.70 -16.85
C ASP A 293 4.70 -23.89 -16.74
N THR A 294 5.27 -23.78 -15.53
CA THR A 294 6.59 -23.15 -15.30
C THR A 294 7.74 -23.97 -15.90
N VAL A 295 7.73 -25.30 -15.75
CA VAL A 295 8.72 -26.21 -16.35
C VAL A 295 8.71 -26.10 -17.89
N ASN A 296 7.51 -26.10 -18.48
CA ASN A 296 7.32 -26.01 -19.92
C ASN A 296 7.76 -24.64 -20.47
N PHE A 297 7.45 -23.56 -19.76
CA PHE A 297 7.87 -22.20 -20.12
C PHE A 297 9.39 -22.07 -20.16
N ASN A 298 10.08 -22.52 -19.11
CA ASN A 298 11.54 -22.44 -19.03
C ASN A 298 12.25 -23.45 -19.95
N GLY A 299 11.53 -24.47 -20.42
CA GLY A 299 12.12 -25.54 -21.23
C GLY A 299 13.08 -26.42 -20.44
N TYR A 300 12.95 -26.50 -19.10
CA TYR A 300 13.86 -27.27 -18.25
C TYR A 300 14.05 -28.72 -18.74
N ARG A 301 13.00 -29.35 -19.29
CA ARG A 301 13.06 -30.74 -19.76
C ARG A 301 13.24 -30.89 -21.27
N LYS A 302 13.55 -29.80 -21.97
CA LYS A 302 13.79 -29.81 -23.43
C LYS A 302 15.27 -29.85 -23.80
N ASP A 303 16.13 -29.41 -22.88
CA ASP A 303 17.57 -29.29 -23.10
C ASP A 303 18.32 -29.76 -21.83
N GLU A 304 19.32 -30.62 -22.01
CA GLU A 304 20.07 -31.20 -20.89
C GLU A 304 20.83 -30.15 -20.08
N ALA A 305 21.38 -29.11 -20.72
CA ALA A 305 22.09 -28.05 -20.04
C ALA A 305 21.13 -27.20 -19.18
N ILE A 306 19.96 -26.85 -19.70
CA ILE A 306 18.94 -26.09 -18.96
C ILE A 306 18.28 -26.94 -17.86
N SER A 307 18.16 -28.27 -18.02
CA SER A 307 17.56 -29.16 -17.01
C SER A 307 18.21 -29.07 -15.64
N LYS A 308 19.48 -28.65 -15.59
CA LYS A 308 20.21 -28.41 -14.35
C LYS A 308 19.63 -27.26 -13.51
N LEU A 309 18.82 -26.38 -14.10
CA LEU A 309 18.17 -25.28 -13.38
C LEU A 309 16.82 -25.66 -12.77
N GLU A 310 16.24 -26.82 -13.12
CA GLU A 310 14.94 -27.25 -12.56
C GLU A 310 15.06 -27.40 -11.02
N PRO A 311 14.24 -26.69 -10.24
CA PRO A 311 14.17 -26.88 -8.79
C PRO A 311 13.69 -28.29 -8.42
N TYR A 312 14.15 -28.81 -7.28
CA TYR A 312 13.87 -30.18 -6.85
C TYR A 312 12.46 -30.34 -6.29
N GLU A 313 11.96 -29.32 -5.62
CA GLU A 313 10.68 -29.32 -4.92
C GLU A 313 9.54 -28.72 -5.75
N SER A 314 8.30 -29.11 -5.46
CA SER A 314 7.13 -28.42 -6.02
C SER A 314 7.02 -26.98 -5.49
N LEU A 315 6.47 -26.07 -6.31
CA LEU A 315 6.11 -24.71 -5.92
C LEU A 315 5.19 -24.66 -4.69
N PHE A 316 4.43 -25.73 -4.44
CA PHE A 316 3.65 -25.85 -3.22
C PHE A 316 4.52 -25.80 -1.96
N TRP A 317 5.78 -26.22 -1.95
CA TRP A 317 6.60 -26.31 -0.72
C TRP A 317 7.66 -25.22 -0.60
N SER A 318 7.66 -24.26 -1.51
CA SER A 318 8.74 -23.30 -1.67
C SER A 318 8.23 -21.88 -1.79
N ALA A 319 8.90 -20.97 -1.10
CA ALA A 319 8.78 -19.53 -1.31
C ALA A 319 10.01 -18.99 -2.07
N ARG A 320 10.90 -19.87 -2.53
CA ARG A 320 12.05 -19.53 -3.38
C ARG A 320 11.56 -19.35 -4.82
N VAL A 321 11.03 -18.16 -5.09
CA VAL A 321 10.50 -17.77 -6.40
C VAL A 321 11.19 -16.51 -6.90
N GLY A 322 11.40 -16.43 -8.20
CA GLY A 322 11.94 -15.29 -8.93
C GLY A 322 11.21 -15.09 -10.25
N VAL A 323 11.35 -13.90 -10.84
CA VAL A 323 10.75 -13.57 -12.14
C VAL A 323 11.85 -13.32 -13.15
N LEU A 324 11.67 -13.83 -14.37
CA LEU A 324 12.55 -13.53 -15.50
C LEU A 324 12.26 -12.10 -16.00
N ASN A 325 13.14 -11.16 -15.65
CA ASN A 325 13.00 -9.74 -15.96
C ASN A 325 14.18 -9.15 -16.76
N TYR A 326 14.82 -10.00 -17.57
CA TYR A 326 16.02 -9.69 -18.34
C TYR A 326 15.72 -9.27 -19.78
N PRO A 327 16.61 -8.49 -20.41
CA PRO A 327 16.61 -8.35 -21.87
C PRO A 327 16.87 -9.71 -22.54
N GLY A 328 15.94 -10.14 -23.39
CA GLY A 328 16.04 -11.43 -24.09
C GLY A 328 15.81 -12.65 -23.18
N ASN A 329 16.12 -13.84 -23.69
CA ASN A 329 16.00 -15.09 -22.95
C ASN A 329 17.36 -15.49 -22.36
N ILE A 330 17.47 -15.47 -21.02
CA ILE A 330 18.73 -15.81 -20.33
C ILE A 330 19.20 -17.25 -20.63
N HIS A 331 18.29 -18.16 -21.01
CA HIS A 331 18.65 -19.53 -21.34
C HIS A 331 19.42 -19.65 -22.65
N ASP A 332 19.38 -18.64 -23.53
CA ASP A 332 20.13 -18.65 -24.80
C ASP A 332 21.65 -18.64 -24.54
N TYR A 333 22.10 -18.03 -23.43
CA TYR A 333 23.49 -18.11 -23.01
C TYR A 333 23.89 -19.52 -22.58
N VAL A 334 22.95 -20.30 -22.05
CA VAL A 334 23.19 -21.69 -21.64
C VAL A 334 23.28 -22.60 -22.86
N THR A 335 22.31 -22.50 -23.78
CA THR A 335 22.25 -23.35 -24.98
C THR A 335 23.35 -23.04 -25.98
N SER A 336 23.80 -21.78 -26.09
CA SER A 336 24.97 -21.41 -26.88
C SER A 336 26.32 -21.86 -26.28
N GLY A 337 26.33 -22.36 -25.04
CA GLY A 337 27.54 -22.75 -24.32
C GLY A 337 28.37 -21.58 -23.80
N GLN A 338 27.85 -20.34 -23.83
CA GLN A 338 28.49 -19.20 -23.16
C GLN A 338 28.46 -19.35 -21.63
N VAL A 339 27.36 -19.90 -21.10
CA VAL A 339 27.16 -20.23 -19.70
C VAL A 339 27.15 -21.75 -19.56
N LYS A 340 28.14 -22.31 -18.85
CA LYS A 340 28.21 -23.74 -18.55
C LYS A 340 27.76 -24.00 -17.12
N ILE A 341 26.71 -24.81 -16.94
CA ILE A 341 26.20 -25.15 -15.61
C ILE A 341 26.85 -26.44 -15.10
N ILE A 342 27.40 -26.37 -13.89
CA ILE A 342 28.01 -27.49 -13.17
C ILE A 342 27.25 -27.73 -11.86
N LYS A 343 26.78 -28.96 -11.65
CA LYS A 343 26.16 -29.41 -10.39
C LYS A 343 27.16 -30.15 -9.52
N LYS A 344 28.08 -29.41 -8.89
CA LYS A 344 29.11 -29.96 -8.00
C LYS A 344 29.44 -28.98 -6.89
N ASP A 345 29.96 -29.53 -5.81
CA ASP A 345 30.52 -28.72 -4.73
C ASP A 345 31.95 -28.29 -5.09
N ILE A 346 32.32 -27.07 -4.69
CA ILE A 346 33.71 -26.63 -4.73
C ILE A 346 34.39 -27.22 -3.51
N SER A 347 35.41 -28.06 -3.71
CA SER A 347 36.18 -28.66 -2.62
C SER A 347 37.16 -27.65 -2.02
N HIS A 348 37.94 -26.99 -2.88
CA HIS A 348 38.90 -25.96 -2.49
C HIS A 348 39.35 -25.11 -3.69
N LEU A 349 39.97 -23.98 -3.38
CA LEU A 349 40.60 -23.07 -4.31
C LEU A 349 42.13 -23.30 -4.30
N SER A 350 42.77 -23.19 -5.45
CA SER A 350 44.24 -23.29 -5.57
C SER A 350 44.82 -22.11 -6.33
N LYS A 351 46.15 -21.97 -6.27
CA LYS A 351 46.90 -20.93 -6.97
C LYS A 351 46.52 -20.79 -8.45
N ASN A 352 46.75 -19.60 -8.98
CA ASN A 352 46.50 -19.24 -10.38
C ASN A 352 45.03 -19.34 -10.80
N GLY A 353 44.09 -19.07 -9.87
CA GLY A 353 42.66 -19.04 -10.17
C GLY A 353 42.03 -20.41 -10.41
N THR A 354 42.58 -21.48 -9.84
CA THR A 354 42.08 -22.84 -10.09
C THR A 354 40.98 -23.20 -9.08
N ILE A 355 39.81 -23.60 -9.59
CA ILE A 355 38.70 -24.14 -8.80
C ILE A 355 38.73 -25.65 -8.90
N ASN A 356 38.76 -26.32 -7.76
CA ASN A 356 38.69 -27.78 -7.68
C ASN A 356 37.31 -28.18 -7.17
N LEU A 357 36.69 -29.13 -7.86
CA LEU A 357 35.37 -29.65 -7.54
C LEU A 357 35.48 -30.90 -6.65
N SER A 358 34.34 -31.33 -6.10
CA SER A 358 34.26 -32.50 -5.22
C SER A 358 34.51 -33.84 -5.93
N ASP A 359 34.38 -33.89 -7.26
CA ASP A 359 34.63 -35.08 -8.09
C ASP A 359 36.08 -35.19 -8.59
N GLY A 360 36.97 -34.31 -8.12
CA GLY A 360 38.38 -34.28 -8.51
C GLY A 360 38.65 -33.50 -9.80
N THR A 361 37.63 -33.03 -10.51
CA THR A 361 37.82 -32.18 -11.69
C THR A 361 38.20 -30.75 -11.29
N SER A 362 38.92 -30.04 -12.16
CA SER A 362 39.33 -28.66 -11.92
C SER A 362 39.30 -27.82 -13.19
N TYR A 363 39.17 -26.50 -13.01
CA TYR A 363 39.21 -25.52 -14.10
C TYR A 363 39.70 -24.17 -13.59
N LYS A 364 40.17 -23.32 -14.50
CA LYS A 364 40.63 -21.96 -14.17
C LYS A 364 39.52 -20.94 -14.34
N THR A 365 39.57 -19.89 -13.54
CA THR A 365 38.70 -18.72 -13.62
C THR A 365 39.49 -17.45 -13.34
N ASP A 366 39.03 -16.32 -13.86
CA ASP A 366 39.60 -15.01 -13.54
C ASP A 366 38.97 -14.40 -12.30
N VAL A 367 37.69 -14.71 -12.02
CA VAL A 367 36.94 -14.19 -10.88
C VAL A 367 35.94 -15.21 -10.36
N LEU A 368 35.77 -15.28 -9.04
CA LEU A 368 34.72 -16.06 -8.38
C LEU A 368 33.70 -15.12 -7.73
N ILE A 369 32.43 -15.23 -8.10
CA ILE A 369 31.31 -14.52 -7.46
C ILE A 369 30.43 -15.52 -6.72
N ALA A 370 30.38 -15.40 -5.39
CA ALA A 370 29.66 -16.33 -4.54
C ALA A 370 28.35 -15.72 -4.01
N ILE A 371 27.23 -16.26 -4.48
CA ILE A 371 25.87 -15.88 -4.06
C ILE A 371 25.42 -16.79 -2.93
N THR A 372 25.97 -16.56 -1.75
CA THR A 372 25.81 -17.41 -0.55
C THR A 372 24.65 -16.99 0.36
N GLY A 373 23.87 -15.98 -0.02
CA GLY A 373 22.76 -15.44 0.77
C GLY A 373 23.21 -14.61 1.97
N TRP A 374 22.26 -14.24 2.83
CA TRP A 374 22.47 -13.28 3.91
C TRP A 374 22.56 -13.97 5.29
N LYS A 375 23.27 -13.34 6.22
CA LYS A 375 23.24 -13.70 7.64
C LYS A 375 21.85 -13.36 8.18
N LEU A 376 21.14 -14.35 8.74
CA LEU A 376 19.76 -14.16 9.19
C LEU A 376 19.70 -13.69 10.66
N SER A 377 20.77 -13.92 11.43
CA SER A 377 20.89 -13.41 12.79
C SER A 377 21.19 -11.90 12.81
N PRO A 378 20.53 -11.13 13.68
CA PRO A 378 20.81 -9.70 13.83
C PRO A 378 22.27 -9.44 14.23
N ASN A 379 22.77 -8.27 13.85
CA ASN A 379 24.11 -7.79 14.24
C ASN A 379 24.05 -6.73 15.37
N ILE A 380 22.93 -6.69 16.09
CA ILE A 380 22.69 -5.78 17.22
C ILE A 380 22.70 -6.63 18.47
N GLN A 381 23.45 -6.21 19.49
CA GLN A 381 23.41 -6.81 20.81
C GLN A 381 22.25 -6.23 21.60
N TYR A 382 21.43 -7.08 22.23
CA TYR A 382 20.36 -6.62 23.09
C TYR A 382 20.78 -6.76 24.56
N LYS A 383 20.38 -5.78 25.37
CA LYS A 383 20.66 -5.74 26.81
C LYS A 383 19.36 -5.63 27.62
N PRO A 384 19.30 -6.25 28.82
CA PRO A 384 20.31 -7.12 29.44
C PRO A 384 20.59 -8.39 28.63
N ASP A 385 21.77 -8.98 28.80
CA ASP A 385 22.17 -10.17 28.02
C ASP A 385 21.15 -11.31 28.21
N GLY A 386 20.78 -11.97 27.11
CA GLY A 386 19.79 -13.04 27.10
C GLY A 386 18.35 -12.58 26.86
N ILE A 387 18.08 -11.27 26.81
CA ILE A 387 16.73 -10.75 26.52
C ILE A 387 16.22 -11.14 25.12
N GLU A 388 17.11 -11.47 24.18
CA GLU A 388 16.77 -11.82 22.79
C GLU A 388 15.71 -12.91 22.69
N ALA A 389 15.82 -13.96 23.51
CA ALA A 389 14.87 -15.06 23.53
C ALA A 389 13.47 -14.57 23.97
N SER A 390 13.40 -13.70 24.99
CA SER A 390 12.16 -13.07 25.44
C SER A 390 11.58 -12.10 24.39
N LEU A 391 12.45 -11.44 23.62
CA LEU A 391 12.06 -10.61 22.49
C LEU A 391 11.64 -11.42 21.26
N GLY A 392 11.89 -12.73 21.24
CA GLY A 392 11.61 -13.57 20.08
C GLY A 392 12.55 -13.31 18.91
N ILE A 393 13.77 -12.88 19.19
CA ILE A 393 14.83 -12.60 18.22
C ILE A 393 15.76 -13.82 18.15
N PRO A 394 16.28 -14.21 16.97
CA PRO A 394 17.26 -15.30 16.86
C PRO A 394 18.46 -15.12 17.77
N THR A 395 18.76 -16.14 18.57
CA THR A 395 19.90 -16.18 19.50
C THR A 395 20.53 -17.57 19.53
N GLU A 396 21.84 -17.61 19.81
CA GLU A 396 22.59 -18.85 20.05
C GLU A 396 22.52 -19.30 21.53
N SER A 397 22.10 -18.40 22.43
CA SER A 397 22.19 -18.56 23.88
C SER A 397 20.81 -18.57 24.53
N MET A 398 20.02 -19.63 24.29
CA MET A 398 18.78 -19.89 25.04
C MET A 398 19.07 -20.75 26.28
N SER A 399 18.36 -20.51 27.37
CA SER A 399 18.41 -21.40 28.54
C SER A 399 17.74 -22.75 28.26
N SER A 400 18.06 -23.76 29.05
CA SER A 400 17.41 -25.09 28.95
C SER A 400 15.91 -25.02 29.19
N GLU A 401 15.46 -24.15 30.10
CA GLU A 401 14.06 -23.91 30.42
C GLU A 401 13.32 -23.25 29.25
N GLU A 402 13.91 -22.23 28.63
CA GLU A 402 13.36 -21.57 27.45
C GLU A 402 13.26 -22.54 26.27
N GLN A 403 14.29 -23.36 26.08
CA GLN A 403 14.28 -24.39 25.05
C GLN A 403 13.17 -25.41 25.28
N ALA A 404 12.98 -25.90 26.51
CA ALA A 404 11.92 -26.83 26.85
C ALA A 404 10.52 -26.20 26.66
N PHE A 405 10.34 -24.95 27.09
CA PHE A 405 9.11 -24.19 26.93
C PHE A 405 8.70 -24.06 25.46
N TRP A 406 9.61 -23.61 24.60
CA TRP A 406 9.32 -23.48 23.17
C TRP A 406 9.16 -24.83 22.47
N THR A 407 9.90 -25.86 22.88
CA THR A 407 9.75 -27.22 22.33
C THR A 407 8.35 -27.77 22.60
N HIS A 408 7.82 -27.53 23.80
CA HIS A 408 6.45 -27.93 24.15
C HIS A 408 5.42 -27.21 23.26
N LEU A 409 5.48 -25.88 23.17
CA LEU A 409 4.55 -25.10 22.35
C LEU A 409 4.65 -25.43 20.86
N ASP A 410 5.86 -25.66 20.35
CA ASP A 410 6.08 -26.03 18.95
C ASP A 410 5.43 -27.38 18.63
N LYS A 411 5.47 -28.34 19.56
CA LYS A 411 4.82 -29.64 19.40
C LYS A 411 3.30 -29.51 19.35
N GLU A 412 2.71 -28.68 20.20
CA GLU A 412 1.27 -28.39 20.18
C GLU A 412 0.86 -27.69 18.88
N ALA A 413 1.59 -26.65 18.48
CA ALA A 413 1.37 -25.91 17.25
C ALA A 413 1.50 -26.82 16.01
N GLU A 414 2.53 -27.66 15.95
CA GLU A 414 2.71 -28.63 14.87
C GLU A 414 1.54 -29.63 14.80
N SER A 415 1.11 -30.17 15.94
CA SER A 415 -0.04 -31.07 16.00
C SER A 415 -1.32 -30.40 15.48
N GLU A 416 -1.60 -29.17 15.91
CA GLU A 416 -2.77 -28.39 15.48
C GLU A 416 -2.72 -28.12 13.96
N ILE A 417 -1.57 -27.69 13.43
CA ILE A 417 -1.38 -27.38 12.00
C ILE A 417 -1.54 -28.65 11.16
N LEU A 418 -0.91 -29.76 11.53
CA LEU A 418 -0.96 -31.00 10.77
C LEU A 418 -2.36 -31.65 10.80
N GLN A 419 -3.09 -31.51 11.90
CA GLN A 419 -4.49 -31.94 11.98
C GLN A 419 -5.38 -31.10 11.05
N LYS A 420 -5.20 -29.78 11.04
CA LYS A 420 -5.98 -28.85 10.20
C LYS A 420 -5.61 -28.95 8.71
N PHE A 421 -4.35 -29.27 8.41
CA PHE A 421 -3.83 -29.34 7.05
C PHE A 421 -3.10 -30.67 6.80
N PRO A 422 -3.81 -31.80 6.63
CA PRO A 422 -3.21 -33.12 6.45
C PRO A 422 -2.24 -33.24 5.27
N TYR A 423 -2.30 -32.35 4.27
CA TYR A 423 -1.35 -32.34 3.16
C TYR A 423 0.09 -32.03 3.63
N LEU A 424 0.24 -31.28 4.73
CA LEU A 424 1.54 -30.88 5.28
C LEU A 424 2.29 -32.03 5.98
N THR A 425 1.66 -33.17 6.19
CA THR A 425 2.26 -34.34 6.87
C THR A 425 3.30 -35.08 5.99
N HIS A 426 3.37 -34.76 4.70
CA HIS A 426 4.26 -35.41 3.74
C HIS A 426 5.18 -34.38 3.05
N PRO A 427 6.12 -33.76 3.79
CA PRO A 427 7.04 -32.78 3.21
C PRO A 427 8.01 -33.45 2.21
N PRO A 428 8.61 -32.67 1.30
CA PRO A 428 9.63 -33.18 0.37
C PRO A 428 10.87 -33.70 1.12
N LYS A 429 11.51 -34.75 0.59
CA LYS A 429 12.73 -35.33 1.18
C LYS A 429 13.95 -34.40 1.10
N ASN A 430 14.05 -33.63 0.01
CA ASN A 430 15.19 -32.75 -0.28
C ASN A 430 14.91 -31.34 0.24
N VAL A 431 14.99 -31.16 1.57
CA VAL A 431 14.95 -29.83 2.20
C VAL A 431 16.30 -29.11 2.07
N ILE A 432 16.32 -27.80 2.23
CA ILE A 432 17.58 -27.05 2.20
C ILE A 432 18.47 -27.52 3.35
N PRO A 433 19.71 -27.98 3.08
CA PRO A 433 20.59 -28.51 4.12
C PRO A 433 21.29 -27.42 4.93
N TYR A 434 21.27 -26.17 4.47
CA TYR A 434 21.82 -25.04 5.23
C TYR A 434 21.08 -24.89 6.55
N LYS A 435 21.82 -24.90 7.67
CA LYS A 435 21.29 -24.63 9.01
C LYS A 435 22.08 -23.52 9.67
N GLN A 436 21.38 -22.57 10.28
CA GLN A 436 22.00 -21.63 11.21
C GLN A 436 21.84 -22.13 12.65
N LYS A 437 22.88 -21.93 13.45
CA LYS A 437 22.92 -22.35 14.87
C LYS A 437 22.24 -21.33 15.79
N VAL A 438 21.11 -20.78 15.36
CA VAL A 438 20.32 -19.80 16.12
C VAL A 438 18.87 -20.28 16.26
N SER A 439 18.19 -19.81 17.30
CA SER A 439 16.75 -19.93 17.42
C SER A 439 16.01 -19.21 16.28
N PRO A 440 14.77 -19.61 15.94
CA PRO A 440 13.96 -18.89 14.97
C PRO A 440 13.48 -17.55 15.51
N TYR A 441 13.11 -16.64 14.61
CA TYR A 441 12.26 -15.49 14.95
C TYR A 441 10.90 -15.99 15.48
N ARG A 442 10.49 -15.43 16.62
CA ARG A 442 9.25 -15.77 17.33
C ARG A 442 8.53 -14.50 17.73
N LEU A 443 7.85 -13.88 16.77
CA LEU A 443 7.13 -12.62 16.99
C LEU A 443 5.63 -12.85 16.97
N TYR A 444 4.93 -12.33 17.98
CA TYR A 444 3.48 -12.26 18.01
C TYR A 444 2.98 -11.43 16.82
N ARG A 445 2.03 -11.98 16.06
CA ARG A 445 1.56 -11.41 14.77
C ARG A 445 2.69 -11.14 13.76
N GLY A 446 3.86 -11.75 13.93
CA GLY A 446 5.04 -11.51 13.11
C GLY A 446 5.72 -10.15 13.36
N MET A 447 5.36 -9.45 14.44
CA MET A 447 5.86 -8.10 14.74
C MET A 447 6.24 -7.86 16.19
N ALA A 448 5.43 -8.28 17.16
CA ALA A 448 5.61 -7.90 18.55
C ALA A 448 6.38 -8.97 19.36
N PRO A 449 7.26 -8.58 20.29
CA PRO A 449 7.95 -9.54 21.15
C PRO A 449 6.97 -10.25 22.09
N PRO A 450 6.92 -11.59 22.12
CA PRO A 450 5.91 -12.33 22.88
C PRO A 450 6.05 -12.14 24.39
N GLY A 451 7.30 -12.08 24.90
CA GLY A 451 7.55 -11.89 26.33
C GLY A 451 7.18 -10.50 26.84
N LEU A 452 7.38 -9.44 26.05
CA LEU A 452 6.96 -8.10 26.44
C LEU A 452 5.44 -7.92 26.29
N THR A 453 4.88 -8.46 25.19
CA THR A 453 3.44 -8.39 24.91
C THR A 453 2.61 -9.07 26.00
N SER A 454 2.99 -10.27 26.46
CA SER A 454 2.29 -10.97 27.55
C SER A 454 2.32 -10.19 28.88
N ARG A 455 3.32 -9.34 29.07
CA ARG A 455 3.47 -8.43 30.22
C ARG A 455 2.92 -7.03 29.99
N SER A 456 2.23 -6.78 28.87
CA SER A 456 1.65 -5.48 28.50
C SER A 456 2.67 -4.35 28.32
N ASP A 457 3.91 -4.71 28.00
CA ASP A 457 4.93 -3.79 27.54
C ASP A 457 4.91 -3.75 26.00
N ASN A 458 4.38 -2.65 25.47
CA ASN A 458 4.26 -2.41 24.04
C ASN A 458 5.29 -1.36 23.58
N SER A 459 6.50 -1.36 24.15
CA SER A 459 7.52 -0.34 23.84
C SER A 459 8.40 -0.64 22.63
N ILE A 460 8.33 -1.85 22.06
CA ILE A 460 9.11 -2.22 20.86
C ILE A 460 8.28 -3.08 19.90
N VAL A 461 8.48 -2.87 18.60
CA VAL A 461 7.84 -3.67 17.54
C VAL A 461 8.78 -3.81 16.34
N PHE A 462 8.63 -4.91 15.60
CA PHE A 462 9.43 -5.25 14.43
C PHE A 462 8.56 -5.22 13.18
N ILE A 463 8.98 -4.46 12.16
CA ILE A 463 8.25 -4.35 10.89
C ILE A 463 9.13 -4.91 9.77
N LYS A 464 8.49 -5.62 8.84
CA LYS A 464 9.14 -6.30 7.72
C LYS A 464 10.21 -7.31 8.12
N MET A 465 10.08 -7.93 9.30
CA MET A 465 10.82 -9.13 9.70
C MET A 465 10.25 -10.42 9.09
N VAL A 466 9.93 -10.34 7.80
CA VAL A 466 9.26 -11.40 7.04
C VAL A 466 9.58 -11.28 5.55
N HIS A 467 9.88 -12.42 4.93
CA HIS A 467 10.04 -12.54 3.49
C HIS A 467 8.70 -12.85 2.82
N SER A 468 8.29 -11.98 1.89
CA SER A 468 7.11 -12.17 1.04
C SER A 468 7.25 -11.37 -0.25
N THR A 469 6.50 -11.75 -1.28
CA THR A 469 6.44 -11.06 -2.57
C THR A 469 5.56 -9.80 -2.54
N ALA A 470 4.57 -9.74 -1.65
CA ALA A 470 3.62 -8.62 -1.52
C ALA A 470 4.09 -7.61 -0.45
N ASN A 471 5.26 -7.01 -0.71
CA ASN A 471 5.99 -6.20 0.27
C ASN A 471 5.22 -4.96 0.75
N MET A 472 4.56 -4.23 -0.14
CA MET A 472 3.89 -2.97 0.19
C MET A 472 2.66 -3.20 1.07
N ILE A 473 1.83 -4.18 0.71
CA ILE A 473 0.65 -4.60 1.50
C ILE A 473 1.06 -4.95 2.94
N ILE A 474 2.12 -5.75 3.09
CA ILE A 474 2.61 -6.13 4.41
C ILE A 474 3.16 -4.92 5.16
N ALA A 475 3.97 -4.08 4.51
CA ALA A 475 4.56 -2.92 5.17
C ALA A 475 3.50 -1.95 5.71
N GLU A 476 2.48 -1.61 4.92
CA GLU A 476 1.43 -0.67 5.31
C GLU A 476 0.51 -1.25 6.40
N THR A 477 0.12 -2.53 6.28
CA THR A 477 -0.71 -3.18 7.30
C THR A 477 0.04 -3.41 8.62
N GLN A 478 1.32 -3.79 8.54
CA GLN A 478 2.18 -3.88 9.72
C GLN A 478 2.42 -2.52 10.36
N ALA A 479 2.60 -1.45 9.58
CA ALA A 479 2.77 -0.09 10.10
C ALA A 479 1.53 0.39 10.87
N LEU A 480 0.32 0.16 10.34
CA LEU A 480 -0.93 0.47 11.04
C LEU A 480 -1.08 -0.33 12.33
N TRP A 481 -0.87 -1.64 12.27
CA TRP A 481 -0.95 -2.50 13.46
C TRP A 481 0.12 -2.12 14.50
N ALA A 482 1.34 -1.79 14.06
CA ALA A 482 2.42 -1.35 14.93
C ALA A 482 2.10 -0.05 15.65
N TYR A 483 1.54 0.94 14.94
CA TYR A 483 1.05 2.17 15.57
C TYR A 483 -0.01 1.86 16.64
N ALA A 484 -0.99 1.01 16.31
CA ALA A 484 -2.05 0.62 17.24
C ALA A 484 -1.49 -0.13 18.47
N TYR A 485 -0.55 -1.04 18.25
CA TYR A 485 0.12 -1.82 19.30
C TYR A 485 0.91 -0.91 20.25
N LEU A 486 1.81 -0.07 19.73
CA LEU A 486 2.69 0.79 20.53
C LEU A 486 1.90 1.85 21.33
N ASN A 487 0.69 2.20 20.87
CA ASN A 487 -0.23 3.11 21.54
C ASN A 487 -1.32 2.39 22.36
N LYS A 488 -1.22 1.07 22.56
CA LYS A 488 -2.15 0.26 23.36
C LYS A 488 -3.62 0.37 22.92
N MET A 489 -3.85 0.45 21.61
CA MET A 489 -5.18 0.53 21.00
C MET A 489 -5.71 -0.83 20.51
N ILE A 490 -4.99 -1.91 20.78
CA ILE A 490 -5.39 -3.29 20.45
C ILE A 490 -5.65 -4.04 21.76
N ASP A 491 -6.80 -4.70 21.84
CA ASP A 491 -7.11 -5.62 22.93
C ASP A 491 -6.43 -6.97 22.67
N ILE A 492 -5.35 -7.25 23.39
CA ILE A 492 -4.54 -8.45 23.21
C ILE A 492 -4.87 -9.46 24.31
N ASP A 493 -5.33 -10.64 23.89
CA ASP A 493 -5.45 -11.82 24.76
C ASP A 493 -4.04 -12.33 25.12
N LYS A 494 -3.59 -11.95 26.33
CA LYS A 494 -2.25 -12.22 26.84
C LYS A 494 -1.96 -13.72 26.99
N ASP A 495 -2.98 -14.51 27.30
CA ASP A 495 -2.85 -15.96 27.52
C ASP A 495 -2.59 -16.69 26.20
N ARG A 496 -2.97 -16.08 25.07
CA ARG A 496 -2.78 -16.65 23.73
C ARG A 496 -1.51 -16.20 23.03
N VAL A 497 -0.80 -15.19 23.53
CA VAL A 497 0.37 -14.58 22.86
C VAL A 497 1.41 -15.63 22.47
N TYR A 498 1.83 -16.47 23.41
CA TYR A 498 2.85 -17.49 23.17
C TYR A 498 2.36 -18.58 22.23
N LYS A 499 1.11 -19.06 22.42
CA LYS A 499 0.50 -20.09 21.57
C LYS A 499 0.39 -19.63 20.11
N GLU A 500 -0.08 -18.41 19.87
CA GLU A 500 -0.23 -17.86 18.52
C GLU A 500 1.11 -17.53 17.86
N THR A 501 2.11 -17.16 18.68
CA THR A 501 3.50 -17.00 18.22
C THR A 501 4.06 -18.33 17.74
N ALA A 502 3.93 -19.40 18.53
CA ALA A 502 4.37 -20.74 18.16
C ALA A 502 3.64 -21.25 16.90
N LEU A 503 2.32 -21.03 16.81
CA LEU A 503 1.53 -21.39 15.63
C LEU A 503 2.07 -20.72 14.35
N SER A 504 2.38 -19.43 14.43
CA SER A 504 2.89 -18.68 13.27
C SER A 504 4.31 -19.10 12.88
N SER A 505 5.21 -19.31 13.86
CA SER A 505 6.59 -19.74 13.59
C SER A 505 6.65 -21.18 13.05
N CYS A 506 5.87 -22.11 13.62
CA CYS A 506 5.83 -23.50 13.14
C CYS A 506 5.19 -23.60 11.76
N TYR A 507 4.17 -22.80 11.48
CA TYR A 507 3.50 -22.80 10.19
C TYR A 507 4.48 -22.56 9.03
N GLY A 508 5.34 -21.54 9.14
CA GLY A 508 6.36 -21.27 8.12
C GLY A 508 7.24 -22.50 7.85
N ARG A 509 7.77 -23.13 8.90
CA ARG A 509 8.62 -24.33 8.81
C ARG A 509 7.93 -25.50 8.10
N LEU A 510 6.66 -25.74 8.40
CA LEU A 510 5.89 -26.85 7.82
C LEU A 510 5.43 -26.57 6.38
N ARG A 511 5.07 -25.32 6.09
CA ARG A 511 4.53 -24.89 4.80
C ARG A 511 5.62 -24.63 3.76
N TYR A 512 6.77 -24.11 4.20
CA TYR A 512 7.88 -23.69 3.34
C TYR A 512 9.22 -24.31 3.80
N PRO A 513 9.32 -25.65 3.90
CA PRO A 513 10.50 -26.34 4.43
C PRO A 513 11.73 -26.22 3.51
N CYS A 514 11.51 -25.86 2.24
CA CYS A 514 12.56 -25.65 1.25
C CYS A 514 13.01 -24.18 1.17
N GLY A 515 12.63 -23.34 2.12
CA GLY A 515 13.00 -21.93 2.20
C GLY A 515 13.79 -21.59 3.46
N PHE A 516 13.64 -20.36 3.95
CA PHE A 516 14.31 -19.89 5.18
C PHE A 516 13.39 -19.96 6.41
N SER A 517 12.16 -20.43 6.24
CA SER A 517 11.09 -20.42 7.24
C SER A 517 11.38 -21.16 8.54
N ALA A 518 12.43 -21.99 8.57
CA ALA A 518 12.91 -22.60 9.79
C ALA A 518 13.58 -21.60 10.75
N TRP A 519 14.03 -20.44 10.26
CA TRP A 519 14.68 -19.39 11.07
C TRP A 519 14.01 -18.02 10.90
N TYR A 520 13.60 -17.69 9.69
CA TYR A 520 13.06 -16.37 9.34
C TYR A 520 11.68 -16.51 8.70
N PRO A 521 10.64 -15.80 9.18
CA PRO A 521 9.28 -15.93 8.67
C PRO A 521 9.23 -15.68 7.17
N GLU A 522 8.56 -16.58 6.45
CA GLU A 522 8.42 -16.49 5.01
C GLU A 522 7.07 -17.05 4.57
N PHE A 523 6.38 -16.29 3.72
CA PHE A 523 5.15 -16.70 3.08
C PHE A 523 4.90 -15.89 1.81
N VAL A 524 4.26 -16.51 0.81
CA VAL A 524 3.98 -15.87 -0.48
C VAL A 524 2.47 -15.78 -0.69
N TYR A 525 1.80 -16.93 -0.65
CA TYR A 525 0.40 -17.08 -1.05
C TYR A 525 -0.61 -16.81 0.09
N ASP A 526 -0.10 -16.46 1.26
CA ASP A 526 -0.84 -16.31 2.52
C ASP A 526 -0.92 -14.84 2.96
N THR A 527 -0.40 -13.93 2.12
CA THR A 527 -0.28 -12.50 2.45
C THR A 527 -1.63 -11.84 2.72
N VAL A 528 -2.67 -12.18 1.96
CA VAL A 528 -4.00 -11.57 2.14
C VAL A 528 -4.63 -12.00 3.48
N PRO A 529 -4.73 -13.29 3.83
CA PRO A 529 -5.17 -13.70 5.17
C PRO A 529 -4.33 -13.13 6.32
N TYR A 530 -3.01 -13.02 6.13
CA TYR A 530 -2.13 -12.37 7.12
C TYR A 530 -2.50 -10.90 7.32
N ALA A 531 -2.65 -10.15 6.22
CA ALA A 531 -3.08 -8.75 6.26
C ALA A 531 -4.47 -8.60 6.89
N ASP A 532 -5.43 -9.47 6.55
CA ASP A 532 -6.77 -9.44 7.15
C ASP A 532 -6.75 -9.70 8.66
N MET A 533 -5.86 -10.58 9.14
CA MET A 533 -5.68 -10.80 10.58
C MET A 533 -5.25 -9.50 11.27
N LEU A 534 -4.21 -8.83 10.75
CA LEU A 534 -3.73 -7.58 11.33
C LEU A 534 -4.81 -6.49 11.30
N LEU A 535 -5.48 -6.36 10.15
CA LEU A 535 -6.54 -5.39 9.96
C LEU A 535 -7.73 -5.64 10.89
N ARG A 536 -8.09 -6.89 11.12
CA ARG A 536 -9.16 -7.24 12.07
C ARG A 536 -8.81 -6.87 13.50
N ASP A 537 -7.56 -7.07 13.93
CA ASP A 537 -7.09 -6.66 15.27
C ASP A 537 -7.29 -5.15 15.49
N VAL A 538 -7.18 -4.35 14.42
CA VAL A 538 -7.41 -2.89 14.43
C VAL A 538 -8.81 -2.49 13.96
N GLY A 539 -9.80 -3.40 14.07
CA GLY A 539 -11.22 -3.09 13.83
C GLY A 539 -11.62 -2.88 12.36
N VAL A 540 -10.75 -3.22 11.40
CA VAL A 540 -11.01 -3.05 9.96
C VAL A 540 -11.70 -4.27 9.38
N CYS A 541 -12.75 -4.05 8.60
CA CYS A 541 -13.47 -5.12 7.92
C CYS A 541 -12.59 -5.82 6.87
N ASN A 542 -12.70 -7.15 6.81
CA ASN A 542 -12.00 -7.97 5.81
C ASN A 542 -12.63 -7.84 4.40
N TYR A 543 -13.95 -7.63 4.29
CA TYR A 543 -14.62 -7.36 3.01
C TYR A 543 -14.48 -5.87 2.64
N ARG A 544 -13.75 -5.57 1.56
CA ARG A 544 -13.33 -4.19 1.23
C ARG A 544 -13.75 -3.71 -0.16
N LYS A 545 -14.30 -4.57 -1.01
CA LYS A 545 -14.78 -4.23 -2.35
C LYS A 545 -16.30 -4.25 -2.46
N GLN A 546 -16.80 -3.57 -3.49
CA GLN A 546 -18.22 -3.55 -3.81
C GLN A 546 -18.64 -4.90 -4.42
N GLY A 547 -19.25 -5.76 -3.60
CA GLY A 547 -19.82 -7.03 -4.04
C GLY A 547 -18.91 -8.25 -3.90
N SER A 548 -19.53 -9.40 -3.68
CA SER A 548 -18.87 -10.67 -3.37
C SER A 548 -17.95 -11.17 -4.48
N THR A 549 -18.33 -11.02 -5.75
CA THR A 549 -17.54 -11.44 -6.90
C THR A 549 -16.23 -10.65 -7.01
N GLN A 550 -16.29 -9.32 -6.82
CA GLN A 550 -15.11 -8.47 -6.86
C GLN A 550 -14.16 -8.79 -5.69
N GLU A 551 -14.69 -9.02 -4.50
CA GLU A 551 -13.89 -9.41 -3.33
C GLU A 551 -13.10 -10.70 -3.57
N ILE A 552 -13.73 -11.69 -4.22
CA ILE A 552 -13.13 -13.01 -4.44
C ILE A 552 -12.12 -13.01 -5.60
N GLN A 553 -12.48 -12.38 -6.73
CA GLN A 553 -11.79 -12.55 -8.00
C GLN A 553 -10.85 -11.39 -8.35
N ALA A 554 -11.13 -10.17 -7.88
CA ALA A 554 -10.26 -9.05 -8.20
C ALA A 554 -9.02 -9.06 -7.29
N ARG A 555 -7.90 -8.54 -7.82
CA ARG A 555 -6.64 -8.38 -7.08
C ARG A 555 -6.85 -7.61 -5.77
N VAL A 556 -6.36 -8.10 -4.65
CA VAL A 556 -6.21 -7.25 -3.45
C VAL A 556 -4.91 -6.49 -3.66
N ASN A 557 -5.02 -5.30 -4.24
CA ASN A 557 -3.88 -4.43 -4.48
C ASN A 557 -3.77 -3.41 -3.35
N VAL A 558 -2.68 -2.65 -3.42
CA VAL A 558 -2.42 -1.50 -2.59
C VAL A 558 -3.66 -0.59 -2.53
N LEU A 559 -4.30 -0.26 -3.65
CA LEU A 559 -5.54 0.55 -3.68
C LEU A 559 -6.74 -0.04 -2.89
N THR A 560 -6.76 -1.35 -2.60
CA THR A 560 -7.78 -1.98 -1.73
C THR A 560 -7.58 -1.61 -0.24
N TYR A 561 -6.43 -1.04 0.09
CA TYR A 561 -6.07 -0.48 1.39
C TYR A 561 -6.08 1.06 1.38
N LEU A 562 -6.43 1.72 0.27
CA LEU A 562 -6.77 3.14 0.31
C LEU A 562 -7.97 3.31 1.24
N LYS A 563 -7.85 4.20 2.24
CA LYS A 563 -8.86 4.48 3.26
C LYS A 563 -8.96 3.42 4.38
N LEU A 564 -7.83 2.84 4.81
CA LEU A 564 -7.78 2.21 6.13
C LEU A 564 -8.25 3.25 7.18
N PRO A 565 -9.11 2.87 8.12
CA PRO A 565 -9.69 3.81 9.07
C PRO A 565 -8.61 4.40 9.98
N ILE A 566 -8.81 5.67 10.32
CA ILE A 566 -7.96 6.43 11.21
C ILE A 566 -8.41 6.12 12.65
N PRO A 567 -7.56 5.50 13.49
CA PRO A 567 -7.87 5.34 14.91
C PRO A 567 -8.01 6.71 15.59
N LYS A 568 -9.12 6.92 16.31
CA LYS A 568 -9.29 8.08 17.22
C LYS A 568 -9.44 7.65 18.70
N GLY A 569 -9.01 6.44 19.04
CA GLY A 569 -9.03 5.88 20.40
C GLY A 569 -9.36 4.38 20.42
N PRO A 570 -9.37 3.75 21.61
CA PRO A 570 -9.60 2.31 21.76
C PRO A 570 -10.97 1.84 21.23
N ASP A 571 -11.98 2.74 21.20
CA ASP A 571 -13.37 2.38 20.85
C ASP A 571 -13.89 3.04 19.55
N ARG A 572 -13.06 3.76 18.78
CA ARG A 572 -13.51 4.44 17.54
C ARG A 572 -12.51 4.38 16.38
N TRP A 573 -12.94 3.70 15.32
CA TRP A 573 -12.30 3.65 14.00
C TRP A 573 -13.22 4.35 12.99
N LEU A 574 -12.79 5.48 12.42
CA LEU A 574 -13.54 6.16 11.36
C LEU A 574 -12.94 5.78 10.01
N LEU A 575 -13.78 5.37 9.05
CA LEU A 575 -13.35 5.21 7.66
C LEU A 575 -12.73 6.53 7.17
N GLY A 576 -11.61 6.49 6.45
CA GLY A 576 -10.89 7.69 6.02
C GLY A 576 -11.73 8.70 5.20
N SER A 577 -12.89 8.29 4.67
CA SER A 577 -13.87 9.19 4.05
C SER A 577 -14.58 10.13 5.06
N ASP A 578 -14.80 9.69 6.30
CA ASP A 578 -15.58 10.46 7.27
C ASP A 578 -14.78 11.62 7.86
N VAL A 579 -13.45 11.55 7.90
CA VAL A 579 -12.60 12.63 8.43
C VAL A 579 -12.55 13.82 7.46
N ILE A 580 -12.39 13.55 6.16
CA ILE A 580 -12.38 14.60 5.13
C ILE A 580 -13.77 15.24 5.02
N TYR A 581 -14.85 14.46 5.02
CA TYR A 581 -16.20 15.01 4.98
C TYR A 581 -16.56 15.74 6.26
N ARG A 582 -16.17 15.24 7.45
CA ARG A 582 -16.48 15.90 8.71
C ARG A 582 -15.71 17.20 8.88
N ASP A 583 -14.44 17.26 8.50
CA ASP A 583 -13.63 18.49 8.67
C ASP A 583 -14.01 19.54 7.61
N LEU A 584 -14.37 19.11 6.39
CA LEU A 584 -14.94 20.00 5.38
C LEU A 584 -16.34 20.50 5.80
N LEU A 585 -17.19 19.63 6.35
CA LEU A 585 -18.54 19.97 6.81
C LEU A 585 -18.51 20.80 8.11
N PHE A 586 -17.58 20.55 9.03
CA PHE A 586 -17.39 21.37 10.23
C PHE A 586 -16.93 22.76 9.86
N LYS A 587 -15.98 22.87 8.92
CA LYS A 587 -15.50 24.17 8.44
C LYS A 587 -16.61 24.92 7.67
N LEU A 588 -17.34 24.24 6.80
CA LEU A 588 -18.53 24.81 6.13
C LEU A 588 -19.62 25.26 7.12
N VAL A 589 -19.88 24.48 8.17
CA VAL A 589 -20.88 24.82 9.19
C VAL A 589 -20.39 25.95 10.10
N GLN A 590 -19.10 25.99 10.42
CA GLN A 590 -18.51 27.05 11.24
C GLN A 590 -18.48 28.38 10.48
N ASP A 591 -18.04 28.38 9.22
CA ASP A 591 -18.06 29.56 8.34
C ASP A 591 -19.50 30.04 8.08
N PHE A 592 -20.46 29.11 7.96
CA PHE A 592 -21.89 29.43 7.83
C PHE A 592 -22.49 30.01 9.12
N LEU A 593 -22.11 29.51 10.29
CA LEU A 593 -22.59 30.01 11.59
C LEU A 593 -21.97 31.36 11.96
N GLU A 594 -20.70 31.59 11.64
CA GLU A 594 -20.01 32.88 11.80
C GLU A 594 -20.51 33.93 10.78
N GLY A 595 -20.94 33.49 9.59
CA GLY A 595 -21.64 34.35 8.62
C GLY A 595 -23.06 34.76 9.04
N ILE A 596 -23.77 33.91 9.78
CA ILE A 596 -25.13 34.21 10.28
C ILE A 596 -25.11 35.12 11.52
N SER A 597 -24.09 35.00 12.37
CA SER A 597 -24.01 35.78 13.63
C SER A 597 -23.57 37.23 13.44
N SER A 598 -23.10 37.62 12.26
CA SER A 598 -22.45 38.92 12.06
C SER A 598 -23.23 39.98 11.25
N ARG A 599 -24.41 39.71 10.67
CA ARG A 599 -25.13 40.75 9.88
C ARG A 599 -26.65 40.66 9.95
N GLU A 600 -27.26 41.68 10.56
CA GLU A 600 -28.68 42.01 10.46
C GLU A 600 -28.97 42.59 9.06
N ASN A 601 -29.57 41.79 8.16
CA ASN A 601 -30.59 42.21 7.17
C ASN A 601 -30.79 41.10 6.13
N PHE A 602 -31.98 40.51 6.10
CA PHE A 602 -32.39 39.47 5.16
C PHE A 602 -33.00 40.08 3.90
N GLY A 603 -32.31 39.99 2.77
CA GLY A 603 -32.93 40.27 1.47
C GLY A 603 -31.95 40.56 0.34
N GLU A 604 -31.19 39.57 -0.14
CA GLU A 604 -30.66 39.50 -1.51
C GLU A 604 -29.99 38.14 -1.78
N ALA A 605 -29.91 37.73 -3.05
CA ALA A 605 -29.54 36.38 -3.48
C ALA A 605 -28.03 36.07 -3.33
N TRP A 606 -27.75 34.84 -2.89
CA TRP A 606 -26.43 34.34 -2.47
C TRP A 606 -25.48 34.06 -3.64
N VAL A 607 -24.27 34.62 -3.60
CA VAL A 607 -23.07 34.13 -4.32
C VAL A 607 -22.01 33.84 -3.25
N VAL A 608 -21.59 32.58 -3.13
CA VAL A 608 -20.50 32.19 -2.22
C VAL A 608 -19.19 32.33 -2.99
N ASP A 609 -18.45 33.40 -2.72
CA ASP A 609 -17.05 33.53 -3.11
C ASP A 609 -16.17 32.81 -2.09
N LEU A 610 -15.39 31.82 -2.56
CA LEU A 610 -14.40 31.10 -1.75
C LEU A 610 -13.07 31.87 -1.78
N GLU A 611 -12.93 32.90 -0.96
CA GLU A 611 -11.62 33.48 -0.64
C GLU A 611 -10.95 32.71 0.51
N LEU A 612 -9.72 32.23 0.27
CA LEU A 612 -8.84 31.64 1.29
C LEU A 612 -8.38 32.76 2.24
N ALA A 613 -9.04 32.90 3.39
CA ALA A 613 -8.63 33.86 4.41
C ALA A 613 -7.32 33.46 5.11
N SER A 614 -6.43 34.44 5.16
CA SER A 614 -5.20 34.58 5.95
C SER A 614 -5.44 34.45 7.46
N VAL A 615 -4.45 33.89 8.17
CA VAL A 615 -4.39 33.86 9.64
C VAL A 615 -4.02 35.26 10.16
N GLU A 616 -4.90 35.87 10.96
CA GLU A 616 -4.59 37.09 11.72
C GLU A 616 -3.71 36.79 12.94
N VAL A 617 -2.73 37.66 13.14
CA VAL A 617 -1.82 37.71 14.29
C VAL A 617 -2.38 38.74 15.28
N LEU A 618 -2.51 38.36 16.56
CA LEU A 618 -2.94 39.25 17.65
C LEU A 618 -1.90 40.38 17.90
N PRO A 619 -2.34 41.56 18.42
CA PRO A 619 -1.60 42.81 18.31
C PRO A 619 -0.43 42.96 19.28
N SER A 620 0.62 43.61 18.79
CA SER A 620 1.82 44.06 19.49
C SER A 620 1.59 45.30 20.34
N GLY A 621 2.05 45.28 21.60
CA GLY A 621 2.33 46.47 22.40
C GLY A 621 3.84 46.67 22.58
N ALA A 622 4.36 47.74 21.97
CA ALA A 622 5.56 48.54 22.29
C ALA A 622 6.82 47.87 22.88
N MET A 623 7.93 47.91 22.12
CA MET A 623 9.20 48.45 22.64
C MET A 623 10.15 48.84 21.49
N ASP A 624 10.60 50.09 21.55
CA ASP A 624 11.44 50.80 20.60
C ASP A 624 12.93 50.45 20.69
N SER A 625 13.61 50.73 19.58
CA SER A 625 15.04 51.07 19.41
C SER A 625 16.10 49.95 19.55
N VAL A 626 16.93 49.78 18.51
CA VAL A 626 18.34 50.22 18.48
C VAL A 626 19.00 49.82 17.14
N ASP A 627 19.60 50.85 16.55
CA ASP A 627 20.70 51.01 15.58
C ASP A 627 21.28 49.89 14.69
N SER A 628 21.55 50.39 13.47
CA SER A 628 22.45 49.90 12.43
C SER A 628 23.93 49.89 12.81
N ALA A 629 24.65 48.80 12.49
CA ALA A 629 25.89 48.77 11.70
C ALA A 629 26.83 47.59 12.07
N SER A 630 27.00 46.61 11.16
CA SER A 630 28.30 46.07 10.68
C SER A 630 28.14 44.69 10.02
N MET A 631 28.93 44.48 8.96
CA MET A 631 28.84 43.45 7.92
C MET A 631 29.16 42.01 8.35
N LYS A 632 28.56 41.02 7.66
CA LYS A 632 29.29 39.97 6.91
C LYS A 632 28.34 39.12 6.04
N VAL A 633 28.71 38.96 4.77
CA VAL A 633 28.01 38.15 3.77
C VAL A 633 28.19 36.67 4.09
N SER A 634 27.07 35.97 4.26
CA SER A 634 26.96 34.50 4.27
C SER A 634 25.89 34.15 3.25
N ALA A 635 26.25 33.38 2.23
CA ALA A 635 25.34 32.91 1.19
C ALA A 635 24.42 31.82 1.78
N ASP A 636 23.29 32.26 2.32
CA ASP A 636 22.17 31.40 2.72
C ASP A 636 20.85 32.16 2.49
N THR A 637 19.81 31.40 2.18
CA THR A 637 18.38 31.76 2.12
C THR A 637 17.81 32.49 0.89
N SER A 638 16.97 31.74 0.19
CA SER A 638 15.84 32.18 -0.64
C SER A 638 14.95 33.21 0.07
N LYS A 639 14.89 34.44 -0.44
CA LYS A 639 13.88 35.45 -0.10
C LYS A 639 13.27 36.09 -1.34
N TRP A 640 12.01 36.51 -1.19
CA TRP A 640 11.04 36.93 -2.19
C TRP A 640 11.27 38.40 -2.63
N PHE A 641 11.01 38.73 -3.90
CA PHE A 641 10.96 40.12 -4.39
C PHE A 641 9.50 40.60 -4.49
N TRP A 642 9.23 41.83 -4.06
CA TRP A 642 7.95 42.53 -4.23
C TRP A 642 8.12 43.60 -5.32
N ILE A 643 7.18 43.66 -6.28
CA ILE A 643 7.12 44.72 -7.30
C ILE A 643 5.85 45.53 -7.05
N PHE A 644 5.98 46.83 -6.87
CA PHE A 644 4.85 47.76 -6.76
C PHE A 644 4.61 48.41 -8.12
N SER A 645 3.37 48.36 -8.61
CA SER A 645 2.92 49.14 -9.77
C SER A 645 1.85 50.13 -9.32
N ARG A 646 1.97 51.38 -9.75
CA ARG A 646 1.04 52.47 -9.43
C ARG A 646 0.16 52.70 -10.66
N ASN A 647 -1.14 52.48 -10.54
CA ASN A 647 -2.10 52.79 -11.61
C ASN A 647 -2.90 54.05 -11.22
N SER A 648 -3.04 54.99 -12.15
CA SER A 648 -3.40 56.39 -11.88
C SER A 648 -4.91 56.68 -11.79
N SER A 649 -5.73 55.78 -11.26
CA SER A 649 -7.17 56.05 -11.09
C SER A 649 -7.90 55.33 -9.94
N SER A 650 -7.18 54.75 -8.97
CA SER A 650 -7.79 54.36 -7.67
C SER A 650 -6.71 54.26 -6.58
N GLU A 651 -6.97 54.83 -5.40
CA GLU A 651 -6.05 54.80 -4.24
C GLU A 651 -6.01 53.42 -3.55
N THR A 652 -5.52 52.40 -4.24
CA THR A 652 -5.27 51.08 -3.65
C THR A 652 -3.90 50.53 -4.08
N LEU A 653 -3.03 50.29 -3.09
CA LEU A 653 -1.76 49.59 -3.25
C LEU A 653 -2.03 48.08 -3.21
N SER A 654 -1.79 47.34 -4.30
CA SER A 654 -1.88 45.86 -4.27
C SER A 654 -0.51 45.23 -4.08
N CYS A 655 -0.38 44.36 -3.06
CA CYS A 655 0.77 43.49 -2.82
C CYS A 655 0.43 42.06 -3.30
N SER A 656 1.25 41.44 -4.16
CA SER A 656 1.05 40.06 -4.64
C SER A 656 2.24 39.15 -4.33
N LEU A 657 1.95 38.00 -3.71
CA LEU A 657 2.88 36.92 -3.32
C LEU A 657 3.21 36.00 -4.52
N ALA A 658 4.49 35.88 -4.91
CA ALA A 658 4.94 35.07 -6.05
C ALA A 658 5.21 33.58 -5.72
N ALA A 659 4.19 32.74 -5.52
CA ALA A 659 4.39 31.30 -5.30
C ALA A 659 4.74 30.58 -6.62
N ARG A 660 5.77 29.71 -6.61
CA ARG A 660 6.11 28.83 -7.74
C ARG A 660 5.05 27.74 -7.92
N THR A 661 3.98 28.10 -8.59
CA THR A 661 3.02 27.18 -9.20
C THR A 661 2.75 27.70 -10.61
N ARG A 662 2.93 26.84 -11.63
CA ARG A 662 2.61 27.17 -13.02
C ARG A 662 1.09 27.39 -13.14
N PHE A 663 0.65 28.63 -12.98
CA PHE A 663 -0.67 29.08 -13.42
C PHE A 663 -0.49 30.02 -14.60
N PHE A 664 -1.26 29.77 -15.67
CA PHE A 664 -1.37 30.62 -16.84
C PHE A 664 -2.16 31.88 -16.45
N PHE A 665 -1.66 33.07 -16.78
CA PHE A 665 -2.40 34.31 -16.60
C PHE A 665 -3.32 34.54 -17.80
N LEU A 666 -4.62 34.69 -17.54
CA LEU A 666 -5.61 35.20 -18.48
C LEU A 666 -5.77 36.69 -18.17
N ILE A 667 -5.20 37.57 -18.99
CA ILE A 667 -5.44 39.02 -18.89
C ILE A 667 -6.64 39.31 -19.79
N ILE A 668 -7.79 39.63 -19.19
CA ILE A 668 -8.91 40.25 -19.89
C ILE A 668 -8.75 41.75 -19.66
N GLY A 669 -8.10 42.44 -20.59
CA GLY A 669 -8.16 43.89 -20.68
C GLY A 669 -9.30 44.24 -21.64
N GLU A 670 -10.26 45.05 -21.18
CA GLU A 670 -11.14 45.77 -22.09
C GLU A 670 -10.33 46.92 -22.71
N ASP A 671 -10.47 47.06 -24.03
CA ASP A 671 -9.92 48.09 -24.91
C ASP A 671 -8.39 48.10 -25.13
N VAL A 672 -7.98 47.60 -26.30
CA VAL A 672 -6.69 47.92 -26.92
C VAL A 672 -6.92 48.22 -28.39
N GLU A 673 -6.78 49.50 -28.76
CA GLU A 673 -6.71 49.99 -30.14
C GLU A 673 -5.47 49.44 -30.87
N GLU A 674 -5.59 49.29 -32.19
CA GLU A 674 -4.58 48.74 -33.09
C GLU A 674 -3.24 49.49 -33.01
N ALA A 675 -2.15 48.74 -32.83
CA ALA A 675 -0.79 49.23 -33.08
C ALA A 675 -0.01 48.22 -33.94
N GLU A 676 0.51 48.71 -35.08
CA GLU A 676 1.32 47.98 -36.05
C GLU A 676 2.65 47.46 -35.48
N PRO A 677 3.27 46.40 -36.06
CA PRO A 677 4.46 45.78 -35.49
C PRO A 677 5.75 46.49 -35.95
N PRO A 678 6.69 46.84 -35.04
CA PRO A 678 8.04 47.17 -35.47
C PRO A 678 8.96 45.94 -35.40
N GLY A 679 9.57 45.70 -36.56
CA GLY A 679 10.81 44.98 -36.93
C GLY A 679 11.64 44.21 -35.91
N GLU A 680 12.19 43.08 -36.38
CA GLU A 680 13.42 42.46 -35.85
C GLU A 680 14.55 43.49 -35.75
N PRO A 681 15.48 43.33 -34.77
CA PRO A 681 16.78 42.80 -35.19
C PRO A 681 17.60 41.99 -34.15
N SER A 682 18.37 41.08 -34.75
CA SER A 682 19.79 40.75 -34.50
C SER A 682 20.25 40.04 -33.22
N VAL A 683 20.95 38.93 -33.50
CA VAL A 683 21.75 38.09 -32.60
C VAL A 683 23.10 38.76 -32.30
N HIS A 684 23.48 38.80 -31.02
CA HIS A 684 24.87 38.81 -30.59
C HIS A 684 25.08 37.78 -29.47
N THR A 685 26.03 36.89 -29.70
CA THR A 685 26.50 35.84 -28.79
C THR A 685 27.55 36.38 -27.84
N ASP A 686 27.43 36.10 -26.53
CA ASP A 686 28.55 35.76 -25.64
C ASP A 686 28.07 35.25 -24.27
N GLY A 687 28.71 34.18 -23.78
CA GLY A 687 28.80 33.83 -22.36
C GLY A 687 27.70 32.95 -21.72
N LEU A 688 28.08 31.70 -21.38
CA LEU A 688 27.48 30.79 -20.39
C LEU A 688 26.01 31.05 -19.94
N GLY A 689 25.08 30.20 -20.40
CA GLY A 689 23.74 30.16 -19.81
C GLY A 689 22.87 29.02 -20.34
N LYS A 690 22.43 28.14 -19.43
CA LYS A 690 21.45 27.06 -19.64
C LYS A 690 20.24 27.54 -20.45
N LEU A 691 20.01 26.95 -21.63
CA LEU A 691 18.71 27.07 -22.32
C LEU A 691 17.79 25.96 -21.84
N ILE A 692 16.82 26.33 -20.99
CA ILE A 692 15.60 25.54 -20.76
C ILE A 692 14.63 25.94 -21.86
N SER A 693 14.35 25.04 -22.81
CA SER A 693 13.26 25.23 -23.76
C SER A 693 11.92 25.04 -23.03
N VAL A 694 11.24 26.15 -22.73
CA VAL A 694 9.83 26.12 -22.36
C VAL A 694 9.03 26.35 -23.64
N VAL A 695 8.50 25.27 -24.22
CA VAL A 695 7.49 25.37 -25.28
C VAL A 695 6.19 25.86 -24.64
N GLY A 696 5.91 27.16 -24.74
CA GLY A 696 4.64 27.77 -24.38
C GLY A 696 3.77 27.97 -25.61
N LYS A 697 2.59 27.35 -25.66
CA LYS A 697 1.58 27.54 -26.71
C LYS A 697 0.82 28.85 -26.46
N VAL A 698 0.71 29.73 -27.45
CA VAL A 698 -0.12 30.94 -27.40
C VAL A 698 -1.45 30.66 -28.07
N TYR A 699 -2.57 30.96 -27.39
CA TYR A 699 -3.92 30.95 -27.98
C TYR A 699 -4.40 32.39 -28.12
N VAL A 700 -4.86 32.77 -29.31
CA VAL A 700 -5.51 34.07 -29.55
C VAL A 700 -7.01 33.83 -29.62
N ILE A 701 -7.77 34.45 -28.72
CA ILE A 701 -9.23 34.45 -28.74
C ILE A 701 -9.67 35.80 -29.32
N ARG A 702 -10.41 35.77 -30.43
CA ARG A 702 -11.05 36.98 -30.97
C ARG A 702 -12.56 36.87 -30.74
N ARG A 703 -13.16 37.89 -30.14
CA ARG A 703 -14.61 38.00 -29.97
C ARG A 703 -15.20 38.53 -31.28
N ILE A 704 -16.00 37.73 -31.95
CA ILE A 704 -16.89 38.18 -33.02
C ILE A 704 -18.29 37.71 -32.64
N GLU A 705 -19.26 38.60 -32.78
CA GLU A 705 -20.62 38.56 -32.23
C GLU A 705 -21.18 37.17 -31.86
N ASN A 706 -21.49 37.02 -30.57
CA ASN A 706 -22.20 35.91 -29.92
C ASN A 706 -21.61 34.49 -30.02
N HIS A 707 -20.41 34.31 -30.57
CA HIS A 707 -19.67 33.04 -30.50
C HIS A 707 -18.23 33.22 -30.02
N LEU A 708 -17.72 32.23 -29.26
CA LEU A 708 -16.35 32.17 -28.78
C LEU A 708 -15.59 31.18 -29.69
N THR A 709 -14.66 31.67 -30.51
CA THR A 709 -13.92 30.84 -31.47
C THR A 709 -12.43 30.82 -31.11
N LEU A 710 -11.88 29.61 -30.98
CA LEU A 710 -10.48 29.33 -30.67
C LEU A 710 -9.70 29.13 -31.98
N PHE A 711 -8.67 29.92 -32.24
CA PHE A 711 -7.77 29.68 -33.37
C PHE A 711 -6.51 28.92 -32.94
N TRP A 712 -6.16 27.89 -33.70
CA TRP A 712 -4.89 27.18 -33.62
C TRP A 712 -4.09 27.45 -34.89
N ARG A 713 -2.86 27.96 -34.76
CA ARG A 713 -1.93 28.09 -35.89
C ARG A 713 -0.87 27.01 -35.76
N ASN A 714 -0.87 26.08 -36.69
CA ASN A 714 0.21 25.11 -36.91
C ASN A 714 0.58 25.23 -38.38
N ASP A 715 1.87 25.37 -38.67
CA ASP A 715 2.34 25.34 -40.04
C ASP A 715 2.06 23.94 -40.63
N GLY A 716 1.06 23.85 -41.52
CA GLY A 716 0.83 22.71 -42.41
C GLY A 716 -0.36 21.79 -42.07
N LEU A 717 -1.38 21.88 -42.93
CA LEU A 717 -2.47 20.93 -43.25
C LEU A 717 -3.63 20.72 -42.25
N VAL A 718 -4.83 20.91 -42.82
CA VAL A 718 -6.16 21.03 -42.21
C VAL A 718 -6.94 19.72 -42.32
N ASN A 719 -7.64 19.29 -41.25
CA ASN A 719 -8.99 18.70 -41.37
C ASN A 719 -9.80 18.76 -40.06
N GLN A 720 -11.11 18.99 -40.24
CA GLN A 720 -12.18 19.42 -39.32
C GLN A 720 -12.71 18.25 -38.43
N ASN A 721 -13.41 18.33 -37.28
CA ASN A 721 -14.42 19.23 -36.69
C ASN A 721 -14.53 18.96 -35.16
N VAL A 722 -14.63 19.99 -34.30
CA VAL A 722 -15.31 19.91 -32.98
C VAL A 722 -16.00 21.24 -32.70
N ILE A 723 -17.32 21.24 -32.55
CA ILE A 723 -18.14 22.37 -32.09
C ILE A 723 -18.79 21.95 -30.75
N LEU A 724 -18.51 22.70 -29.68
CA LEU A 724 -19.24 22.65 -28.41
C LEU A 724 -19.98 23.99 -28.24
N ILE A 725 -21.31 23.96 -28.26
CA ILE A 725 -22.17 25.10 -27.90
C ILE A 725 -22.77 24.80 -26.53
N ALA A 726 -22.40 25.57 -25.51
CA ALA A 726 -23.11 25.62 -24.23
C ALA A 726 -23.84 26.97 -24.13
N SER A 727 -25.17 26.93 -24.20
CA SER A 727 -26.05 28.10 -24.04
C SER A 727 -26.27 28.44 -22.57
N LYS A 728 -26.32 29.73 -22.25
CA LYS A 728 -26.38 30.34 -20.90
C LYS A 728 -27.66 30.05 -20.09
N ARG A 729 -28.54 29.12 -20.53
CA ARG A 729 -29.86 28.87 -19.91
C ARG A 729 -29.95 27.67 -18.95
N ASP A 730 -28.93 26.82 -18.83
CA ASP A 730 -29.00 25.56 -18.07
C ASP A 730 -28.34 25.54 -16.67
N LYS A 731 -27.94 26.70 -16.12
CA LYS A 731 -27.31 26.74 -14.78
C LYS A 731 -28.31 26.59 -13.61
N LEU A 732 -29.56 27.02 -13.76
CA LEU A 732 -30.56 26.94 -12.67
C LEU A 732 -31.01 25.50 -12.38
N SER A 733 -31.10 24.65 -13.40
CA SER A 733 -31.58 23.27 -13.27
C SER A 733 -30.60 22.38 -12.50
N VAL A 734 -29.29 22.58 -12.68
CA VAL A 734 -28.24 21.80 -12.01
C VAL A 734 -28.12 22.19 -10.54
N CYS A 735 -28.22 23.49 -10.23
CA CYS A 735 -28.20 23.98 -8.85
C CYS A 735 -29.43 23.52 -8.05
N TYR A 736 -30.61 23.43 -8.67
CA TYR A 736 -31.84 22.98 -8.01
C TYR A 736 -31.81 21.49 -7.65
N VAL A 737 -31.21 20.65 -8.50
CA VAL A 737 -31.02 19.21 -8.25
C VAL A 737 -30.03 18.96 -7.11
N ILE A 738 -28.95 19.75 -7.04
CA ILE A 738 -27.96 19.67 -5.95
C ILE A 738 -28.59 20.12 -4.62
N TRP A 739 -29.41 21.18 -4.65
CA TRP A 739 -30.13 21.67 -3.47
C TRP A 739 -31.11 20.62 -2.91
N LEU A 740 -31.88 19.94 -3.76
CA LEU A 740 -32.84 18.89 -3.37
C LEU A 740 -32.16 17.63 -2.80
N ILE A 741 -31.00 17.23 -3.34
CA ILE A 741 -30.21 16.10 -2.82
C ILE A 741 -29.62 16.46 -1.45
N GLY A 742 -29.16 17.71 -1.27
CA GLY A 742 -28.67 18.21 0.02
C GLY A 742 -29.75 18.23 1.10
N THR A 743 -30.97 18.66 0.77
CA THR A 743 -32.09 18.67 1.73
C THR A 743 -32.56 17.26 2.11
N ALA A 744 -32.59 16.33 1.16
CA ALA A 744 -32.93 14.93 1.42
C ALA A 744 -31.92 14.24 2.35
N LEU A 745 -30.63 14.51 2.17
CA LEU A 745 -29.56 13.98 3.03
C LEU A 745 -29.55 14.61 4.43
N ALA A 746 -29.87 15.91 4.54
CA ALA A 746 -30.02 16.59 5.82
C ALA A 746 -31.21 16.07 6.62
N ALA A 747 -32.36 15.84 5.96
CA ALA A 747 -33.54 15.25 6.59
C ALA A 747 -33.29 13.81 7.06
N TRP A 748 -32.56 13.00 6.28
CA TRP A 748 -32.15 11.65 6.67
C TRP A 748 -31.24 11.65 7.92
N ASN A 749 -30.34 12.62 8.03
CA ASN A 749 -29.43 12.76 9.17
C ASN A 749 -30.12 13.33 10.43
N LEU A 750 -31.13 14.18 10.29
CA LEU A 750 -31.96 14.62 11.42
C LEU A 750 -32.84 13.48 11.93
N TRP A 751 -33.41 12.66 11.04
CA TRP A 751 -34.20 11.49 11.38
C TRP A 751 -33.38 10.39 12.09
N SER A 752 -32.15 10.13 11.64
CA SER A 752 -31.25 9.15 12.29
C SER A 752 -30.80 9.59 13.68
N ARG A 753 -30.72 10.90 13.94
CA ARG A 753 -30.39 11.46 15.26
C ARG A 753 -31.59 11.47 16.22
N ALA A 754 -32.80 11.76 15.72
CA ALA A 754 -34.01 11.73 16.54
C ALA A 754 -34.37 10.30 17.00
N THR A 755 -34.14 9.30 16.15
CA THR A 755 -34.30 7.87 16.50
C THR A 755 -33.24 7.39 17.49
N ALA A 756 -32.00 7.88 17.40
CA ALA A 756 -30.94 7.57 18.36
C ALA A 756 -31.12 8.25 19.74
N ALA A 757 -31.69 9.46 19.79
CA ALA A 757 -31.94 10.19 21.03
C ALA A 757 -33.06 9.56 21.90
N GLY A 758 -34.05 8.92 21.27
CA GLY A 758 -35.11 8.18 21.96
C GLY A 758 -34.62 6.92 22.68
N HIS A 759 -33.50 6.33 22.25
CA HIS A 759 -32.91 5.14 22.88
C HIS A 759 -32.09 5.44 24.15
N HIS A 760 -31.69 6.69 24.41
CA HIS A 760 -30.76 7.01 25.50
C HIS A 760 -31.42 7.31 26.86
N ARG A 761 -32.75 7.29 26.99
CA ARG A 761 -33.44 7.54 28.27
C ARG A 761 -33.88 6.29 29.06
N GLN A 762 -33.76 5.10 28.50
CA GLN A 762 -34.03 3.82 29.19
C GLN A 762 -32.87 2.86 28.96
N GLU A 763 -31.86 2.88 29.84
CA GLU A 763 -31.00 1.74 30.24
C GLU A 763 -29.74 2.26 30.97
N ARG A 764 -29.92 2.66 32.23
CA ARG A 764 -28.83 2.60 33.23
C ARG A 764 -29.02 1.34 34.06
N ARG A 765 -28.49 0.20 33.60
CA ARG A 765 -28.09 -0.95 34.45
C ARG A 765 -27.31 -1.98 33.61
N ARG A 766 -26.01 -2.08 33.90
CA ARG A 766 -25.02 -3.15 33.58
C ARG A 766 -25.40 -4.15 32.48
N VAL A 767 -25.00 -3.89 31.23
CA VAL A 767 -24.47 -4.84 30.22
C VAL A 767 -23.71 -4.00 29.18
N GLY A 768 -22.58 -4.48 28.63
CA GLY A 768 -21.83 -3.81 27.56
C GLY A 768 -22.62 -3.64 26.26
N PRO A 769 -22.17 -2.78 25.33
CA PRO A 769 -22.96 -2.38 24.16
C PRO A 769 -23.15 -3.53 23.16
N PRO A 770 -24.34 -3.66 22.54
CA PRO A 770 -24.62 -4.73 21.58
C PRO A 770 -23.94 -4.44 20.25
N THR A 771 -23.17 -5.42 19.79
CA THR A 771 -22.56 -5.49 18.46
C THR A 771 -23.64 -5.88 17.45
N ILE A 772 -23.83 -5.09 16.37
CA ILE A 772 -24.63 -5.51 15.22
C ILE A 772 -23.80 -6.52 14.42
N CYS A 773 -23.76 -7.77 14.90
CA CYS A 773 -23.17 -8.92 14.21
C CYS A 773 -23.59 -10.23 14.88
N ALA A 774 -24.89 -10.49 15.00
CA ALA A 774 -25.38 -11.79 15.45
C ALA A 774 -26.75 -12.12 14.85
N PHE A 775 -26.76 -12.70 13.64
CA PHE A 775 -27.85 -13.59 13.22
C PHE A 775 -27.28 -14.70 12.32
N ARG A 776 -27.22 -15.91 12.90
CA ARG A 776 -27.23 -17.26 12.29
C ARG A 776 -26.34 -18.22 13.08
N ARG A 777 -26.89 -18.77 14.16
CA ARG A 777 -26.57 -20.14 14.60
C ARG A 777 -27.85 -20.96 14.48
N GLY A 778 -27.74 -22.11 13.82
CA GLY A 778 -28.87 -22.97 13.48
C GLY A 778 -29.36 -23.80 14.65
N PHE A 779 -30.68 -24.00 14.68
CA PHE A 779 -31.36 -25.14 15.29
C PHE A 779 -32.38 -25.69 14.27
N PRO A 780 -32.71 -26.99 14.31
CA PRO A 780 -33.57 -27.63 13.31
C PRO A 780 -35.06 -27.32 13.54
N PRO A 781 -35.95 -27.43 12.54
CA PRO A 781 -37.35 -27.05 12.68
C PRO A 781 -38.21 -28.20 13.22
N PRO A 782 -39.24 -27.94 14.07
CA PRO A 782 -40.41 -28.81 14.17
C PRO A 782 -41.46 -28.45 13.10
N PRO A 783 -42.33 -29.39 12.72
CA PRO A 783 -43.25 -29.26 11.59
C PRO A 783 -44.56 -28.57 11.97
N ASN A 784 -45.23 -28.02 10.95
CA ASN A 784 -46.60 -27.49 10.91
C ASN A 784 -46.81 -26.03 11.35
N LEU A 785 -46.90 -25.13 10.36
CA LEU A 785 -47.98 -24.15 10.23
C LEU A 785 -47.87 -23.42 8.88
N LEU A 786 -48.55 -23.98 7.87
CA LEU A 786 -49.05 -23.20 6.73
C LEU A 786 -50.38 -22.58 7.16
N LYS A 787 -50.44 -21.24 7.23
CA LYS A 787 -51.61 -20.39 6.88
C LYS A 787 -51.32 -18.91 7.19
N GLY A 788 -51.52 -18.05 6.20
CA GLY A 788 -51.69 -16.60 6.38
C GLY A 788 -50.50 -15.73 5.95
N SER A 789 -50.54 -15.27 4.70
CA SER A 789 -49.84 -14.07 4.24
C SER A 789 -50.43 -12.82 4.89
N ASP A 790 -49.61 -11.77 5.03
CA ASP A 790 -49.93 -10.41 5.51
C ASP A 790 -49.86 -10.14 7.02
N ALA A 791 -48.65 -10.23 7.61
CA ALA A 791 -48.36 -9.62 8.93
C ALA A 791 -46.84 -9.39 9.18
N GLY A 792 -46.11 -8.83 8.21
CA GLY A 792 -44.64 -8.75 8.25
C GLY A 792 -44.01 -7.42 8.71
N VAL A 793 -44.80 -6.36 8.95
CA VAL A 793 -44.24 -5.01 9.25
C VAL A 793 -44.63 -4.49 10.64
N LEU A 794 -45.61 -5.10 11.32
CA LEU A 794 -46.09 -4.62 12.62
C LEU A 794 -45.37 -5.20 13.84
N HIS A 795 -44.47 -6.17 13.65
CA HIS A 795 -43.80 -6.83 14.80
C HIS A 795 -42.51 -6.13 15.28
N LEU A 796 -42.08 -5.04 14.62
CA LEU A 796 -40.86 -4.28 14.97
C LEU A 796 -41.13 -3.04 15.87
N LEU A 797 -42.39 -2.79 16.24
CA LEU A 797 -42.76 -1.73 17.17
C LEU A 797 -43.37 -2.40 18.40
N GLY A 798 -42.64 -2.37 19.51
CA GLY A 798 -43.05 -3.00 20.77
C GLY A 798 -44.49 -2.64 21.19
N GLU A 799 -45.09 -3.53 21.99
CA GLU A 799 -46.49 -3.46 22.40
C GLU A 799 -46.88 -2.20 23.21
N GLU A 800 -45.92 -1.39 23.68
CA GLU A 800 -46.16 -0.27 24.60
C GLU A 800 -45.97 1.15 24.00
N LYS A 801 -46.29 1.40 22.72
CA LYS A 801 -46.33 2.77 22.20
C LYS A 801 -47.76 3.28 22.05
N ASP A 802 -47.98 4.51 22.55
CA ASP A 802 -49.23 5.26 22.42
C ASP A 802 -49.68 5.27 20.94
N PRO A 803 -50.89 4.78 20.63
CA PRO A 803 -51.40 4.71 19.26
C PRO A 803 -51.40 6.05 18.49
N ALA A 804 -51.42 7.21 19.18
CA ALA A 804 -51.25 8.52 18.53
C ALA A 804 -49.86 8.71 17.87
N ASP A 805 -48.80 8.16 18.47
CA ASP A 805 -47.42 8.24 17.93
C ASP A 805 -47.22 7.29 16.76
N LYS A 806 -47.91 6.14 16.75
CA LYS A 806 -47.89 5.20 15.62
C LYS A 806 -48.58 5.81 14.40
N ALA A 807 -49.71 6.48 14.57
CA ALA A 807 -50.43 7.15 13.49
C ALA A 807 -49.62 8.32 12.87
N SER A 808 -48.96 9.13 13.70
CA SER A 808 -48.09 10.23 13.26
C SER A 808 -46.88 9.74 12.43
N LEU A 809 -46.27 8.63 12.85
CA LEU A 809 -45.15 8.01 12.14
C LEU A 809 -45.59 7.43 10.79
N TYR A 810 -46.75 6.77 10.75
CA TYR A 810 -47.30 6.19 9.52
C TYR A 810 -47.68 7.27 8.50
N LEU A 811 -48.32 8.35 8.96
CA LEU A 811 -48.65 9.50 8.11
C LEU A 811 -47.39 10.17 7.53
N SER A 812 -46.33 10.28 8.34
CA SER A 812 -45.04 10.83 7.92
C SER A 812 -44.35 9.96 6.85
N MET A 813 -44.42 8.62 6.98
CA MET A 813 -43.89 7.70 5.97
C MET A 813 -44.66 7.77 4.65
N VAL A 814 -45.98 7.92 4.70
CA VAL A 814 -46.82 8.08 3.50
C VAL A 814 -46.51 9.40 2.78
N VAL A 815 -46.36 10.51 3.53
CA VAL A 815 -46.02 11.82 2.95
C VAL A 815 -44.62 11.84 2.34
N ALA A 816 -43.65 11.17 2.97
CA ALA A 816 -42.30 11.02 2.43
C ALA A 816 -42.28 10.19 1.13
N GLY A 817 -43.03 9.08 1.09
CA GLY A 817 -43.18 8.25 -0.11
C GLY A 817 -43.80 9.02 -1.28
N ILE A 818 -44.86 9.80 -1.02
CA ILE A 818 -45.52 10.64 -2.03
C ILE A 818 -44.56 11.72 -2.56
N SER A 819 -43.76 12.33 -1.70
CA SER A 819 -42.80 13.37 -2.09
C SER A 819 -41.66 12.82 -2.97
N ILE A 820 -41.16 11.62 -2.68
CA ILE A 820 -40.13 10.96 -3.48
C ILE A 820 -40.66 10.61 -4.88
N VAL A 821 -41.86 10.02 -4.95
CA VAL A 821 -42.49 9.66 -6.23
C VAL A 821 -42.81 10.91 -7.06
N SER A 822 -43.32 11.97 -6.45
CA SER A 822 -43.57 13.26 -7.11
C SER A 822 -42.29 13.88 -7.69
N THR A 823 -41.18 13.76 -6.97
CA THR A 823 -39.87 14.27 -7.40
C THR A 823 -39.32 13.48 -8.59
N ILE A 824 -39.39 12.15 -8.56
CA ILE A 824 -38.95 11.29 -9.66
C ILE A 824 -39.76 11.57 -10.94
N VAL A 825 -41.08 11.72 -10.81
CA VAL A 825 -41.96 12.04 -11.94
C VAL A 825 -41.65 13.42 -12.50
N SER A 826 -41.42 14.43 -11.64
CA SER A 826 -41.10 15.80 -12.06
C SER A 826 -39.77 15.89 -12.80
N VAL A 827 -38.75 15.17 -12.32
CA VAL A 827 -37.43 15.08 -12.99
C VAL A 827 -37.53 14.35 -14.32
N GLY A 828 -38.30 13.26 -14.39
CA GLY A 828 -38.54 12.53 -15.64
C GLY A 828 -39.23 13.39 -16.71
N VAL A 829 -40.25 14.18 -16.32
CA VAL A 829 -40.95 15.11 -17.23
C VAL A 829 -40.04 16.25 -17.70
N LEU A 830 -39.17 16.76 -16.82
CA LEU A 830 -38.23 17.82 -17.16
C LEU A 830 -37.17 17.33 -18.15
N CYS A 831 -36.54 16.18 -17.89
CA CYS A 831 -35.59 15.55 -18.80
C CYS A 831 -36.21 15.24 -20.17
N TRP A 832 -37.48 14.83 -20.20
CA TRP A 832 -38.21 14.58 -21.45
C TRP A 832 -38.52 15.88 -22.23
N LYS A 833 -38.94 16.96 -21.56
CA LYS A 833 -39.15 18.26 -22.20
C LYS A 833 -37.86 18.85 -22.78
N THR A 834 -36.74 18.69 -22.07
CA THR A 834 -35.42 19.12 -22.55
C THR A 834 -34.97 18.30 -23.76
N ALA A 835 -35.21 16.98 -23.76
CA ALA A 835 -34.94 16.11 -24.91
C ALA A 835 -35.83 16.45 -26.13
N LYS A 836 -37.09 16.86 -25.92
CA LYS A 836 -38.03 17.30 -26.96
C LYS A 836 -37.63 18.63 -27.61
N SER A 837 -37.02 19.55 -26.86
CA SER A 837 -36.57 20.85 -27.39
C SER A 837 -35.30 20.77 -28.25
N ASN A 838 -34.54 19.67 -28.16
CA ASN A 838 -33.20 19.53 -28.74
C ASN A 838 -33.11 18.60 -29.98
N ARG A 839 -34.24 18.22 -30.63
CA ARG A 839 -34.19 17.37 -31.85
C ARG A 839 -35.15 17.81 -32.96
N GLU A 840 -34.60 18.41 -34.01
CA GLU A 840 -34.98 18.10 -35.40
C GLU A 840 -34.39 16.71 -35.73
N MET A 841 -35.18 15.64 -35.59
CA MET A 841 -34.84 14.35 -36.20
C MET A 841 -36.10 13.50 -36.35
N ALA A 842 -36.47 13.25 -37.60
CA ALA A 842 -37.60 12.41 -37.98
C ALA A 842 -37.40 10.96 -37.51
N PHE A 843 -38.14 10.55 -36.47
CA PHE A 843 -38.30 9.14 -36.11
C PHE A 843 -39.75 8.89 -35.66
N LYS A 844 -40.53 8.24 -36.55
CA LYS A 844 -41.90 7.71 -36.41
C LYS A 844 -42.77 8.29 -35.27
N ASP A 845 -43.56 9.31 -35.61
CA ASP A 845 -44.60 9.96 -34.76
C ASP A 845 -45.60 9.02 -34.07
N LYS A 846 -45.76 7.78 -34.53
CA LYS A 846 -46.74 6.83 -33.99
C LYS A 846 -46.32 6.23 -32.62
N VAL A 847 -45.03 5.94 -32.42
CA VAL A 847 -44.52 5.34 -31.17
C VAL A 847 -44.46 6.39 -30.06
N ILE A 848 -44.14 7.64 -30.42
CA ILE A 848 -44.08 8.76 -29.48
C ILE A 848 -45.49 9.12 -29.00
N LYS A 849 -46.50 9.16 -29.89
CA LYS A 849 -47.90 9.37 -29.48
C LYS A 849 -48.44 8.27 -28.57
N GLU A 850 -48.11 7.00 -28.81
CA GLU A 850 -48.52 5.89 -27.95
C GLU A 850 -47.85 5.94 -26.56
N GLN A 851 -46.58 6.38 -26.50
CA GLN A 851 -45.88 6.59 -25.22
C GLN A 851 -46.37 7.85 -24.48
N GLU A 852 -46.69 8.95 -25.18
CA GLU A 852 -47.30 10.15 -24.58
C GLU A 852 -48.65 9.83 -23.92
N VAL A 853 -49.50 9.03 -24.58
CA VAL A 853 -50.78 8.57 -24.01
C VAL A 853 -50.58 7.64 -22.81
N SER A 854 -49.56 6.78 -22.83
CA SER A 854 -49.27 5.85 -21.73
C SER A 854 -48.75 6.56 -20.47
N ILE A 855 -47.84 7.54 -20.64
CA ILE A 855 -47.29 8.33 -19.53
C ILE A 855 -48.36 9.27 -18.95
N GLY A 856 -49.19 9.90 -19.78
CA GLY A 856 -50.33 10.70 -19.32
C GLY A 856 -51.29 9.87 -18.46
N LYS A 857 -51.68 8.68 -18.94
CA LYS A 857 -52.52 7.73 -18.18
C LYS A 857 -51.88 7.27 -16.86
N MET A 858 -50.57 7.11 -16.82
CA MET A 858 -49.85 6.75 -15.60
C MET A 858 -49.89 7.89 -14.57
N VAL A 859 -49.66 9.13 -15.00
CA VAL A 859 -49.74 10.32 -14.13
C VAL A 859 -51.16 10.51 -13.60
N ASP A 860 -52.17 10.35 -14.44
CA ASP A 860 -53.57 10.51 -14.02
C ASP A 860 -54.00 9.40 -13.04
N ARG A 861 -53.51 8.16 -13.21
CA ARG A 861 -53.75 7.07 -12.24
C ARG A 861 -53.08 7.33 -10.90
N VAL A 862 -51.86 7.87 -10.89
CA VAL A 862 -51.17 8.22 -9.64
C VAL A 862 -51.88 9.37 -8.94
N LYS A 863 -52.31 10.40 -9.67
CA LYS A 863 -53.10 11.50 -9.12
C LYS A 863 -54.44 11.02 -8.55
N ALA A 864 -55.14 10.15 -9.26
CA ALA A 864 -56.40 9.56 -8.80
C ALA A 864 -56.21 8.67 -7.55
N ALA A 865 -55.13 7.89 -7.49
CA ALA A 865 -54.79 7.07 -6.33
C ALA A 865 -54.48 7.94 -5.10
N VAL A 866 -53.67 9.00 -5.27
CA VAL A 866 -53.36 9.94 -4.19
C VAL A 866 -54.60 10.69 -3.73
N SER A 867 -55.45 11.17 -4.66
CA SER A 867 -56.70 11.84 -4.29
C SER A 867 -57.67 10.90 -3.58
N SER A 868 -57.78 9.64 -4.00
CA SER A 868 -58.62 8.63 -3.33
C SER A 868 -58.11 8.27 -1.93
N ILE A 869 -56.79 8.22 -1.74
CA ILE A 869 -56.19 8.02 -0.41
C ILE A 869 -56.49 9.23 0.48
N LEU A 870 -56.35 10.45 -0.03
CA LEU A 870 -56.63 11.68 0.73
C LEU A 870 -58.12 11.84 1.07
N ASP A 871 -59.03 11.47 0.17
CA ASP A 871 -60.47 11.51 0.43
C ASP A 871 -60.89 10.43 1.43
N LYS A 872 -60.29 9.23 1.38
CA LYS A 872 -60.49 8.20 2.41
C LYS A 872 -59.97 8.67 3.76
N LEU A 873 -58.76 9.25 3.82
CA LEU A 873 -58.20 9.81 5.06
C LEU A 873 -59.04 10.97 5.63
N ARG A 874 -59.81 11.69 4.81
CA ARG A 874 -60.73 12.74 5.25
C ARG A 874 -62.09 12.23 5.72
N GLN A 875 -62.51 11.04 5.29
CA GLN A 875 -63.81 10.45 5.63
C GLN A 875 -63.74 9.43 6.77
N THR A 876 -62.54 8.97 7.14
CA THR A 876 -62.36 8.07 8.28
C THR A 876 -62.41 8.85 9.59
N ASP A 877 -63.36 8.51 10.47
CA ASP A 877 -63.41 9.06 11.83
C ASP A 877 -62.09 8.76 12.56
N LYS A 878 -61.64 9.69 13.41
CA LYS A 878 -60.35 9.64 14.11
C LYS A 878 -60.17 8.34 14.91
N GLU A 879 -61.25 7.71 15.36
CA GLU A 879 -61.20 6.43 16.08
C GLU A 879 -61.03 5.20 15.17
N THR A 880 -61.40 5.25 13.89
CA THR A 880 -61.17 4.13 12.96
C THR A 880 -59.83 4.24 12.22
N LEU A 881 -59.18 5.41 12.30
CA LEU A 881 -57.79 5.61 11.87
C LEU A 881 -56.77 5.14 12.94
N PHE A 882 -57.23 5.05 14.19
CA PHE A 882 -56.57 4.44 15.34
C PHE A 882 -56.60 2.91 15.20
#